data_AF-A0A7W9J1I7-F1
#
_entry.id   AF-A0A7W9J1I7-F1
#
_cell.length_a   1.000
_cell.length_b   1.000
_cell.length_c   1.000
_cell.angle_alpha   90.00
_cell.angle_beta   90.00
_cell.angle_gamma   90.00
#
_symmetry.space_group_name_H-M   'P 1'
#
loop_
_entity.id
_entity.type
_entity.pdbx_description
1 polymer ?
#
loop_
_entity_poly.entity_id
_entity_poly.type
_entity_poly.pdbx_seq_one_letter_code
_entity_poly.pdbx_strand_id
1 'polypeptide(L)'
;MPRKANGRADKIHGTDPDGMPGTPMSNGVTEPPRTSMPGVSGTGGMGGGAGSPGSPGASGAGGMGAGAAPSASGAGGMPGGGGAGMPGASGPGGMPGGMGGDTNGSGGDVERPARRSCGVMDVHRRLLSSDPAYAAARSALENATTQYLARQHRFAGVAKIPVVVHVVWNSPVQNVSQAQIDSQLDVLNRDFRATNTDLGFVPAPFTGLIADSRIEFFLATEDPNGNPTTGVTRTQTNKTSFSHDDQIKSSATGGVDPWPTDRYLNVWVGQLGGGLLGYAQFPGGPAETDGVVILHSGFGTTGTAAAPFDLGRTTTHEIGHYLNLFHIWGDDGSGCSGSDEVADTPNQGGPNFGVPAFPKVSCSNGPNGDLFVNYMDYTDDRGMVMFTTDQVARMEACLDTVRTDLISSYEESGPPVPAGPVVSWSGDRLDAFVLGTDRAMYHKWWDGSAWGPSVGGYEYMGGVCMSAPEVASWGPDRLDAFVLGTDHGVYHKAWDGSSWQPSATGYEELGGICLSPPRVATWGPDRLDLFVLSTDRAIYHKWWDGSAWNGYEYLGGVCMSPPEVVSWGPDRLDLFVLSTDNAVWHKWWDGSAWSGFESLGGICASPPTVVSWGPDRLDLFVLGTDSALYHQSWNGTAWSGWVSLGGVCASAPTAVSWGPDRLDVFVLGMDSALYHQWYDGTAWSGFEYLGGVCVDEPRVTAWDSDRLDVFVVGTDGGLYHKWWDGTAWGPSATDYEALGGIVSDFKVTLPAPAPGAAPAMMPKATIGEVVPT
;
A
#
# COMPACT_ATOMS: atom_id res chain seq x y z
N MET A 1 -7.68 -54.36 1.36
CA MET A 1 -8.61 -55.37 1.92
C MET A 1 -9.41 -54.72 3.05
N PRO A 2 -10.74 -54.91 3.15
CA PRO A 2 -11.55 -54.20 4.14
C PRO A 2 -11.85 -55.03 5.40
N ARG A 3 -12.02 -54.32 6.52
CA ARG A 3 -12.71 -54.74 7.76
C ARG A 3 -13.32 -53.46 8.36
N LYS A 4 -14.50 -53.42 8.97
CA LYS A 4 -15.74 -54.20 9.00
C LYS A 4 -16.66 -53.38 9.94
N ALA A 5 -17.94 -53.25 9.62
CA ALA A 5 -18.86 -52.38 10.37
C ALA A 5 -19.20 -52.88 11.79
N ASN A 6 -19.66 -51.94 12.64
CA ASN A 6 -20.83 -51.99 13.54
C ASN A 6 -21.00 -50.57 14.14
N GLY A 7 -22.18 -49.95 14.27
CA GLY A 7 -23.52 -50.37 13.87
C GLY A 7 -24.50 -50.47 15.05
N ARG A 8 -25.05 -49.33 15.52
CA ARG A 8 -26.45 -49.26 16.01
C ARG A 8 -26.96 -47.82 16.05
N ALA A 9 -28.24 -47.66 15.71
CA ALA A 9 -29.00 -46.42 15.81
C ALA A 9 -30.20 -46.66 16.74
N ASP A 10 -30.81 -45.58 17.23
CA ASP A 10 -32.22 -45.56 17.60
C ASP A 10 -32.88 -44.28 17.03
N LYS A 11 -34.14 -44.42 16.60
CA LYS A 11 -34.99 -43.36 16.02
C LYS A 11 -36.08 -42.97 17.01
N ILE A 12 -36.74 -41.82 16.77
CA ILE A 12 -38.20 -41.50 16.85
C ILE A 12 -38.31 -39.95 16.88
N HIS A 13 -38.72 -39.26 15.80
CA HIS A 13 -40.10 -38.81 15.47
C HIS A 13 -40.89 -38.21 16.67
N GLY A 14 -41.49 -37.01 16.62
CA GLY A 14 -41.57 -35.98 15.58
C GLY A 14 -42.63 -34.90 15.94
N THR A 15 -42.90 -33.98 15.01
CA THR A 15 -44.10 -33.12 14.86
C THR A 15 -44.46 -32.07 15.94
N ASP A 16 -44.13 -30.81 15.61
CA ASP A 16 -45.05 -29.68 15.35
C ASP A 16 -45.88 -28.98 16.46
N PRO A 17 -46.36 -27.74 16.21
CA PRO A 17 -46.35 -26.65 17.21
C PRO A 17 -47.74 -26.12 17.62
N ASP A 18 -47.77 -25.23 18.64
CA ASP A 18 -48.58 -23.99 18.69
C ASP A 18 -48.51 -23.32 20.09
N GLY A 19 -48.70 -22.00 20.18
CA GLY A 19 -49.19 -21.35 21.42
C GLY A 19 -48.34 -20.25 22.09
N MET A 20 -48.42 -19.01 21.57
CA MET A 20 -48.33 -17.76 22.36
C MET A 20 -49.62 -17.58 23.22
N PRO A 21 -49.80 -16.55 24.11
CA PRO A 21 -48.90 -15.46 24.57
C PRO A 21 -48.86 -15.26 26.13
N GLY A 22 -48.14 -14.24 26.64
CA GLY A 22 -48.48 -13.62 27.95
C GLY A 22 -47.34 -12.96 28.77
N THR A 23 -47.21 -11.64 28.67
CA THR A 23 -46.47 -10.74 29.60
C THR A 23 -47.34 -10.32 30.81
N PRO A 24 -46.90 -9.47 31.78
CA PRO A 24 -45.56 -9.18 32.36
C PRO A 24 -45.56 -9.30 33.91
N MET A 25 -44.49 -8.90 34.63
CA MET A 25 -44.52 -8.13 35.89
C MET A 25 -43.10 -7.77 36.41
N SER A 26 -43.01 -6.78 37.31
CA SER A 26 -41.80 -6.01 37.63
C SER A 26 -41.23 -6.20 39.06
N ASN A 27 -40.17 -5.43 39.36
CA ASN A 27 -39.52 -5.18 40.67
C ASN A 27 -38.47 -6.26 41.09
N GLY A 28 -37.32 -5.91 41.68
CA GLY A 28 -36.72 -4.60 41.93
C GLY A 28 -35.81 -4.57 43.17
N VAL A 29 -34.66 -3.86 43.07
CA VAL A 29 -33.79 -3.35 44.16
C VAL A 29 -33.00 -4.38 45.01
N THR A 30 -31.66 -4.29 45.00
CA THR A 30 -30.79 -3.93 46.17
C THR A 30 -29.27 -3.99 45.85
N GLU A 31 -28.60 -2.84 45.89
CA GLU A 31 -27.18 -2.69 46.32
C GLU A 31 -27.07 -2.85 47.87
N PRO A 32 -25.90 -3.03 48.55
CA PRO A 32 -24.65 -2.23 48.44
C PRO A 32 -23.36 -3.04 48.86
N PRO A 33 -22.25 -2.49 49.44
CA PRO A 33 -21.70 -1.12 49.54
C PRO A 33 -20.19 -0.98 49.16
N ARG A 34 -19.70 0.28 49.11
CA ARG A 34 -18.27 0.66 49.05
C ARG A 34 -17.64 0.83 50.44
N THR A 35 -16.31 0.73 50.56
CA THR A 35 -15.49 1.22 51.70
C THR A 35 -14.21 1.93 51.22
N SER A 36 -13.59 2.74 52.09
CA SER A 36 -12.74 3.87 51.68
C SER A 36 -11.48 4.10 52.53
N MET A 37 -10.36 4.47 51.87
CA MET A 37 -9.27 5.35 52.37
C MET A 37 -8.42 4.85 53.59
N PRO A 38 -7.24 5.45 53.94
CA PRO A 38 -6.69 6.78 53.59
C PRO A 38 -5.21 6.81 53.11
N GLY A 39 -4.69 8.02 52.82
CA GLY A 39 -3.28 8.28 52.47
C GLY A 39 -2.54 9.21 53.44
N VAL A 40 -1.25 9.45 53.22
CA VAL A 40 -0.38 10.42 53.96
C VAL A 40 0.63 11.09 53.01
N SER A 41 0.97 12.34 53.32
CA SER A 41 1.81 13.31 52.59
C SER A 41 3.34 13.23 52.84
N GLY A 42 4.15 13.82 51.93
CA GLY A 42 5.56 14.18 52.16
C GLY A 42 6.06 15.26 51.18
N THR A 43 6.90 16.20 51.63
CA THR A 43 7.19 17.50 50.96
C THR A 43 8.69 17.81 50.76
N GLY A 44 9.01 18.59 49.70
CA GLY A 44 10.24 19.41 49.57
C GLY A 44 11.04 19.17 48.26
N GLY A 45 11.72 20.14 47.63
CA GLY A 45 11.77 21.59 47.84
C GLY A 45 13.16 22.23 47.64
N MET A 46 13.35 23.05 46.58
CA MET A 46 14.55 23.88 46.24
C MET A 46 15.84 23.10 45.88
N GLY A 47 16.81 23.57 45.09
CA GLY A 47 17.06 24.73 44.20
C GLY A 47 18.34 24.41 43.38
N GLY A 48 18.65 24.93 42.18
CA GLY A 48 18.89 26.33 41.79
C GLY A 48 20.40 26.59 41.59
N GLY A 49 20.85 27.13 40.43
CA GLY A 49 22.25 27.54 40.21
C GLY A 49 22.76 27.47 38.76
N ALA A 50 23.38 28.55 38.28
CA ALA A 50 23.89 28.70 36.90
C ALA A 50 25.42 28.53 36.78
N GLY A 51 25.95 28.38 35.56
CA GLY A 51 27.39 28.50 35.32
C GLY A 51 27.90 28.18 33.90
N SER A 52 28.05 29.21 33.06
CA SER A 52 29.13 29.25 32.05
C SER A 52 30.36 29.93 32.68
N PRO A 53 31.60 29.52 32.38
CA PRO A 53 32.33 29.99 31.19
C PRO A 53 33.17 28.85 30.53
N GLY A 54 33.93 28.99 29.44
CA GLY A 54 34.24 30.10 28.52
C GLY A 54 35.42 29.71 27.61
N SER A 55 35.62 30.37 26.47
CA SER A 55 36.74 30.10 25.53
C SER A 55 38.09 30.58 26.08
N PRO A 56 39.22 29.97 25.64
CA PRO A 56 39.99 30.51 24.49
C PRO A 56 40.53 29.38 23.56
N GLY A 57 41.09 29.61 22.36
CA GLY A 57 41.37 30.83 21.59
C GLY A 57 42.65 30.66 20.73
N ALA A 58 42.72 31.31 19.56
CA ALA A 58 43.90 31.44 18.67
C ALA A 58 44.41 30.16 17.94
N SER A 59 45.01 30.20 16.73
CA SER A 59 45.11 31.26 15.70
C SER A 59 45.78 30.76 14.39
N GLY A 60 45.30 31.25 13.24
CA GLY A 60 46.07 31.45 11.99
C GLY A 60 46.42 30.21 11.14
N ALA A 61 46.91 30.36 9.89
CA ALA A 61 46.82 31.48 8.94
C ALA A 61 47.38 31.05 7.56
N GLY A 62 46.72 31.45 6.45
CA GLY A 62 47.24 31.35 5.07
C GLY A 62 47.22 29.94 4.44
N GLY A 63 47.07 29.77 3.12
CA GLY A 63 46.80 30.77 2.07
C GLY A 63 47.49 30.41 0.74
N MET A 64 46.71 30.39 -0.35
CA MET A 64 47.16 30.23 -1.76
C MET A 64 47.80 28.86 -2.10
N GLY A 65 47.65 28.28 -3.31
CA GLY A 65 46.89 28.67 -4.50
C GLY A 65 47.50 27.98 -5.75
N ALA A 66 46.69 27.66 -6.77
CA ALA A 66 47.05 27.10 -8.10
C ALA A 66 47.93 25.81 -8.12
N GLY A 67 47.68 24.78 -8.94
CA GLY A 67 46.93 24.71 -10.18
C GLY A 67 47.88 24.44 -11.35
N ALA A 68 47.91 23.21 -11.88
CA ALA A 68 48.51 22.86 -13.18
C ALA A 68 48.16 21.42 -13.60
N ALA A 69 47.54 21.27 -14.77
CA ALA A 69 47.68 20.09 -15.64
C ALA A 69 49.05 20.21 -16.40
N PRO A 70 49.52 19.32 -17.32
CA PRO A 70 48.72 18.39 -18.15
C PRO A 70 49.38 17.05 -18.58
N SER A 71 48.62 16.29 -19.40
CA SER A 71 49.10 15.46 -20.54
C SER A 71 49.99 14.23 -20.27
N ALA A 72 50.12 13.23 -21.16
CA ALA A 72 49.26 12.65 -22.20
C ALA A 72 49.97 11.38 -22.74
N SER A 73 49.29 10.61 -23.61
CA SER A 73 49.80 9.43 -24.36
C SER A 73 50.13 8.16 -23.55
N GLY A 74 49.96 6.95 -24.09
CA GLY A 74 49.33 6.59 -25.36
C GLY A 74 49.48 5.11 -25.74
N ALA A 75 48.56 4.65 -26.61
CA ALA A 75 48.67 3.52 -27.55
C ALA A 75 49.08 2.10 -27.08
N GLY A 76 48.14 1.15 -27.28
CA GLY A 76 48.40 0.02 -28.19
C GLY A 76 48.46 -1.40 -27.60
N GLY A 77 47.82 -2.37 -28.26
CA GLY A 77 48.13 -3.80 -28.13
C GLY A 77 46.95 -4.76 -27.92
N MET A 78 46.33 -5.23 -29.02
CA MET A 78 45.75 -6.60 -29.11
C MET A 78 46.91 -7.62 -29.37
N PRO A 79 46.74 -8.97 -29.51
CA PRO A 79 45.51 -9.78 -29.61
C PRO A 79 45.50 -11.20 -28.97
N GLY A 80 44.32 -11.86 -28.99
CA GLY A 80 44.14 -13.34 -29.17
C GLY A 80 44.55 -14.29 -28.02
N GLY A 81 44.04 -15.53 -27.93
CA GLY A 81 42.96 -16.17 -28.70
C GLY A 81 43.05 -17.71 -28.73
N GLY A 82 42.00 -18.41 -28.28
CA GLY A 82 41.67 -19.80 -28.64
C GLY A 82 42.30 -20.95 -27.82
N GLY A 83 41.58 -22.08 -27.75
CA GLY A 83 42.11 -23.39 -27.30
C GLY A 83 41.13 -24.22 -26.46
N ALA A 84 40.48 -25.24 -27.05
CA ALA A 84 39.54 -26.14 -26.37
C ALA A 84 40.15 -27.49 -25.96
N GLY A 85 39.54 -28.21 -25.01
CA GLY A 85 39.88 -29.60 -24.69
C GLY A 85 38.97 -30.29 -23.66
N MET A 86 38.33 -31.41 -24.05
CA MET A 86 37.73 -32.44 -23.18
C MET A 86 38.60 -33.72 -23.25
N PRO A 87 38.75 -34.54 -22.17
CA PRO A 87 37.77 -35.59 -21.74
C PRO A 87 37.70 -35.80 -20.19
N GLY A 88 36.92 -36.72 -19.59
CA GLY A 88 35.81 -37.55 -20.11
C GLY A 88 35.54 -38.87 -19.34
N ALA A 89 34.31 -39.02 -18.79
CA ALA A 89 33.60 -40.25 -18.33
C ALA A 89 33.98 -41.02 -17.02
N SER A 90 32.90 -41.40 -16.30
CA SER A 90 32.68 -42.51 -15.33
C SER A 90 33.15 -42.41 -13.85
N GLY A 91 32.24 -42.70 -12.90
CA GLY A 91 32.41 -42.66 -11.43
C GLY A 91 32.63 -44.04 -10.76
N PRO A 92 32.09 -44.38 -9.56
CA PRO A 92 31.09 -43.68 -8.73
C PRO A 92 31.41 -43.54 -7.21
N GLY A 93 30.59 -42.76 -6.49
CA GLY A 93 30.21 -42.99 -5.08
C GLY A 93 31.11 -42.47 -3.95
N GLY A 94 30.62 -41.46 -3.20
CA GLY A 94 31.18 -41.07 -1.90
C GLY A 94 30.92 -39.61 -1.52
N MET A 95 30.08 -39.38 -0.50
CA MET A 95 29.88 -38.09 0.19
C MET A 95 30.09 -38.29 1.71
N PRO A 96 30.33 -37.22 2.49
CA PRO A 96 31.09 -36.02 2.17
C PRO A 96 32.10 -35.64 3.29
N GLY A 97 33.03 -34.73 3.01
CA GLY A 97 33.83 -34.07 4.05
C GLY A 97 35.22 -33.65 3.59
N GLY A 98 35.52 -32.35 3.67
CA GLY A 98 36.85 -31.80 3.38
C GLY A 98 36.81 -30.37 2.85
N MET A 99 37.27 -29.44 3.66
CA MET A 99 37.52 -28.04 3.28
C MET A 99 38.65 -27.93 2.24
N GLY A 100 38.66 -26.82 1.48
CA GLY A 100 39.88 -26.26 0.90
C GLY A 100 40.05 -26.45 -0.61
N GLY A 101 39.96 -25.34 -1.34
CA GLY A 101 40.20 -25.26 -2.78
C GLY A 101 40.42 -23.81 -3.19
N ASP A 102 41.60 -23.26 -2.87
CA ASP A 102 41.90 -21.84 -3.05
C ASP A 102 41.86 -21.41 -4.53
N THR A 103 41.01 -20.42 -4.85
CA THR A 103 41.26 -19.49 -5.95
C THR A 103 41.60 -18.13 -5.34
N ASN A 104 42.89 -17.92 -5.11
CA ASN A 104 43.45 -16.66 -4.62
C ASN A 104 43.40 -15.59 -5.73
N GLY A 105 42.21 -15.01 -5.95
CA GLY A 105 41.96 -13.89 -6.84
C GLY A 105 42.08 -12.57 -6.10
N SER A 106 43.25 -11.92 -6.16
CA SER A 106 43.49 -10.63 -5.53
C SER A 106 42.95 -9.47 -6.39
N GLY A 107 41.75 -9.01 -6.11
CA GLY A 107 41.13 -7.87 -6.79
C GLY A 107 39.71 -7.61 -6.26
N GLY A 108 39.23 -6.37 -6.40
CA GLY A 108 37.83 -6.02 -6.12
C GLY A 108 36.89 -6.44 -7.26
N ASP A 109 37.08 -7.66 -7.76
CA ASP A 109 36.39 -8.19 -8.93
C ASP A 109 34.98 -8.67 -8.56
N VAL A 110 34.02 -8.43 -9.47
CA VAL A 110 32.62 -8.80 -9.28
C VAL A 110 32.46 -10.32 -9.44
N GLU A 111 32.07 -11.01 -8.38
CA GLU A 111 31.71 -12.44 -8.44
C GLU A 111 30.57 -12.65 -9.45
N ARG A 112 30.71 -13.69 -10.29
CA ARG A 112 29.70 -14.09 -11.29
C ARG A 112 29.57 -15.62 -11.26
N PRO A 113 28.72 -16.17 -10.39
CA PRO A 113 28.58 -17.62 -10.27
C PRO A 113 28.07 -18.24 -11.57
N ALA A 114 28.61 -19.39 -11.95
CA ALA A 114 28.18 -20.13 -13.14
C ALA A 114 27.10 -21.20 -12.84
N ARG A 115 26.68 -21.31 -11.57
CA ARG A 115 25.66 -22.25 -11.04
C ARG A 115 24.97 -21.63 -9.83
N ARG A 116 23.68 -21.93 -9.62
CA ARG A 116 22.96 -21.50 -8.41
C ARG A 116 23.50 -22.23 -7.19
N SER A 117 23.58 -21.49 -6.09
CA SER A 117 23.89 -21.97 -4.75
C SER A 117 23.13 -21.09 -3.77
N CYS A 118 22.21 -21.69 -3.01
CA CYS A 118 21.48 -21.05 -1.90
C CYS A 118 22.06 -21.53 -0.56
N GLY A 119 22.28 -20.60 0.37
CA GLY A 119 22.80 -20.89 1.71
C GLY A 119 21.73 -21.22 2.76
N VAL A 120 20.44 -21.16 2.43
CA VAL A 120 19.33 -21.28 3.40
C VAL A 120 19.44 -22.52 4.29
N MET A 121 19.85 -23.67 3.73
CA MET A 121 19.89 -24.92 4.49
C MET A 121 21.11 -25.05 5.41
N ASP A 122 22.17 -24.27 5.18
CA ASP A 122 23.27 -24.12 6.15
C ASP A 122 22.85 -23.18 7.29
N VAL A 123 22.12 -22.10 7.00
CA VAL A 123 21.52 -21.21 8.02
C VAL A 123 20.48 -21.96 8.86
N HIS A 124 19.56 -22.68 8.22
CA HIS A 124 18.52 -23.47 8.89
C HIS A 124 19.12 -24.53 9.81
N ARG A 125 20.11 -25.31 9.34
CA ARG A 125 20.79 -26.32 10.17
C ARG A 125 21.62 -25.68 11.29
N ARG A 126 22.25 -24.52 11.06
CA ARG A 126 22.91 -23.75 12.12
C ARG A 126 21.90 -23.38 13.20
N LEU A 127 20.85 -22.65 12.86
CA LEU A 127 19.83 -22.19 13.81
C LEU A 127 19.15 -23.36 14.54
N LEU A 128 18.76 -24.45 13.86
CA LEU A 128 18.21 -25.65 14.51
C LEU A 128 19.15 -26.27 15.56
N SER A 129 20.47 -26.11 15.39
CA SER A 129 21.49 -26.66 16.30
C SER A 129 21.88 -25.69 17.43
N SER A 130 21.76 -24.38 17.21
CA SER A 130 22.21 -23.34 18.13
C SER A 130 21.08 -22.65 18.91
N ASP A 131 19.86 -22.66 18.39
CA ASP A 131 18.70 -21.97 18.95
C ASP A 131 17.51 -22.92 19.17
N PRO A 132 17.25 -23.34 20.42
CA PRO A 132 16.09 -24.15 20.78
C PRO A 132 14.73 -23.45 20.56
N ALA A 133 14.68 -22.12 20.59
CA ALA A 133 13.45 -21.36 20.34
C ALA A 133 13.09 -21.43 18.86
N TYR A 134 14.07 -21.26 17.96
CA TYR A 134 13.89 -21.48 16.53
C TYR A 134 13.39 -22.90 16.21
N ALA A 135 14.00 -23.93 16.81
CA ALA A 135 13.57 -25.32 16.60
C ALA A 135 12.12 -25.56 17.05
N ALA A 136 11.69 -24.93 18.15
CA ALA A 136 10.29 -24.95 18.59
C ALA A 136 9.36 -24.16 17.66
N ALA A 137 9.79 -22.98 17.19
CA ALA A 137 9.02 -22.11 16.31
C ALA A 137 8.80 -22.75 14.93
N ARG A 138 9.82 -23.39 14.33
CA ARG A 138 9.66 -24.15 13.08
C ARG A 138 8.65 -25.30 13.24
N SER A 139 8.74 -26.07 14.33
CA SER A 139 7.76 -27.13 14.63
C SER A 139 6.33 -26.60 14.80
N ALA A 140 6.17 -25.46 15.47
CA ALA A 140 4.88 -24.79 15.61
C ALA A 140 4.32 -24.29 14.26
N LEU A 141 5.16 -23.70 13.42
CA LEU A 141 4.80 -23.21 12.08
C LEU A 141 4.41 -24.35 11.12
N GLU A 142 5.08 -25.50 11.13
CA GLU A 142 4.64 -26.65 10.32
C GLU A 142 3.25 -27.16 10.74
N ASN A 143 2.98 -27.19 12.05
CA ASN A 143 1.66 -27.55 12.58
C ASN A 143 0.59 -26.49 12.22
N ALA A 144 0.92 -25.20 12.33
CA ALA A 144 0.02 -24.10 11.94
C ALA A 144 -0.29 -24.15 10.43
N THR A 145 0.72 -24.34 9.59
CA THR A 145 0.61 -24.53 8.14
C THR A 145 -0.32 -25.71 7.82
N THR A 146 -0.10 -26.87 8.44
CA THR A 146 -0.95 -28.05 8.25
C THR A 146 -2.41 -27.78 8.61
N GLN A 147 -2.65 -27.05 9.71
CA GLN A 147 -4.00 -26.66 10.13
C GLN A 147 -4.63 -25.59 9.24
N TYR A 148 -3.84 -24.72 8.63
CA TYR A 148 -4.29 -23.70 7.68
C TYR A 148 -4.79 -24.34 6.39
N LEU A 149 -3.93 -25.16 5.75
CA LEU A 149 -4.24 -25.88 4.51
C LEU A 149 -5.48 -26.78 4.67
N ALA A 150 -5.67 -27.39 5.85
CA ALA A 150 -6.84 -28.21 6.15
C ALA A 150 -8.17 -27.43 6.22
N ARG A 151 -8.15 -26.09 6.34
CA ARG A 151 -9.36 -25.24 6.34
C ARG A 151 -9.80 -24.83 4.93
N GLN A 152 -8.92 -24.99 3.92
CA GLN A 152 -9.08 -24.42 2.57
C GLN A 152 -9.38 -22.92 2.57
N HIS A 153 -8.87 -22.20 3.58
CA HIS A 153 -8.92 -20.75 3.68
C HIS A 153 -7.72 -20.15 2.92
N ARG A 154 -7.91 -19.00 2.29
CA ARG A 154 -6.85 -18.12 1.79
C ARG A 154 -7.20 -16.71 2.27
N PHE A 155 -6.23 -15.90 2.69
CA PHE A 155 -6.50 -14.51 3.09
C PHE A 155 -7.11 -13.70 1.92
N ALA A 156 -7.92 -12.68 2.20
CA ALA A 156 -8.59 -11.88 1.17
C ALA A 156 -7.65 -10.83 0.55
N GLY A 157 -7.95 -10.34 -0.66
CA GLY A 157 -7.17 -9.28 -1.30
C GLY A 157 -5.76 -9.70 -1.73
N VAL A 158 -4.81 -8.78 -1.57
CA VAL A 158 -3.39 -8.86 -1.98
C VAL A 158 -2.52 -8.42 -0.80
N ALA A 159 -1.61 -9.28 -0.33
CA ALA A 159 -0.68 -8.93 0.74
C ALA A 159 0.42 -8.01 0.21
N LYS A 160 0.38 -6.73 0.59
CA LYS A 160 1.43 -5.75 0.29
C LYS A 160 2.50 -5.80 1.39
N ILE A 161 3.74 -6.07 1.00
CA ILE A 161 4.90 -6.23 1.89
C ILE A 161 5.87 -5.06 1.67
N PRO A 162 6.07 -4.18 2.67
CA PRO A 162 7.09 -3.14 2.60
C PRO A 162 8.50 -3.75 2.68
N VAL A 163 9.38 -3.31 1.77
CA VAL A 163 10.74 -3.81 1.61
C VAL A 163 11.75 -2.72 1.93
N VAL A 164 12.76 -3.05 2.73
CA VAL A 164 13.98 -2.24 2.85
C VAL A 164 15.15 -2.94 2.18
N VAL A 165 15.84 -2.22 1.28
CA VAL A 165 17.01 -2.74 0.56
C VAL A 165 18.29 -2.16 1.16
N HIS A 166 19.05 -3.02 1.82
CA HIS A 166 20.33 -2.72 2.46
C HIS A 166 21.49 -2.98 1.50
N VAL A 167 21.94 -1.95 0.77
CA VAL A 167 23.09 -2.06 -0.15
C VAL A 167 24.39 -1.96 0.64
N VAL A 168 25.11 -3.08 0.79
CA VAL A 168 26.39 -3.18 1.49
C VAL A 168 27.53 -3.39 0.48
N TRP A 169 28.39 -2.38 0.30
CA TRP A 169 29.32 -2.32 -0.83
C TRP A 169 30.77 -1.99 -0.41
N ASN A 170 31.75 -2.61 -1.06
CA ASN A 170 33.18 -2.31 -0.86
C ASN A 170 33.76 -1.51 -2.03
N SER A 171 33.43 -1.89 -3.27
CA SER A 171 33.80 -1.16 -4.48
C SER A 171 32.61 -0.36 -5.04
N PRO A 172 32.84 0.78 -5.75
CA PRO A 172 31.74 1.58 -6.31
C PRO A 172 30.81 0.83 -7.25
N VAL A 173 31.27 -0.27 -7.88
CA VAL A 173 30.44 -1.12 -8.74
C VAL A 173 29.40 -1.88 -7.94
N GLN A 174 29.72 -2.32 -6.71
CA GLN A 174 28.81 -3.06 -5.83
C GLN A 174 27.70 -2.17 -5.23
N ASN A 175 27.82 -0.85 -5.32
CA ASN A 175 26.80 0.10 -4.86
C ASN A 175 25.66 0.20 -5.89
N VAL A 176 24.83 -0.84 -5.96
CA VAL A 176 23.79 -1.02 -7.01
C VAL A 176 22.90 0.21 -7.19
N SER A 177 22.60 0.58 -8.43
CA SER A 177 21.81 1.78 -8.73
C SER A 177 20.35 1.63 -8.28
N GLN A 178 19.64 2.75 -8.14
CA GLN A 178 18.20 2.73 -7.87
C GLN A 178 17.45 1.93 -8.95
N ALA A 179 17.72 2.19 -10.23
CA ALA A 179 17.14 1.44 -11.35
C ALA A 179 17.40 -0.09 -11.31
N GLN A 180 18.46 -0.56 -10.66
CA GLN A 180 18.68 -2.00 -10.44
C GLN A 180 17.78 -2.54 -9.33
N ILE A 181 17.55 -1.76 -8.27
CA ILE A 181 16.60 -2.07 -7.19
C ILE A 181 15.17 -2.07 -7.75
N ASP A 182 14.77 -1.02 -8.47
CA ASP A 182 13.45 -0.90 -9.08
C ASP A 182 13.17 -2.12 -10.01
N SER A 183 14.15 -2.48 -10.85
CA SER A 183 14.05 -3.66 -11.73
C SER A 183 13.90 -5.00 -10.98
N GLN A 184 14.33 -5.08 -9.71
CA GLN A 184 14.12 -6.28 -8.90
C GLN A 184 12.72 -6.30 -8.31
N LEU A 185 12.19 -5.17 -7.85
CA LEU A 185 10.79 -5.07 -7.38
C LEU A 185 9.82 -5.40 -8.54
N ASP A 186 10.08 -4.89 -9.74
CA ASP A 186 9.33 -5.21 -10.96
C ASP A 186 9.34 -6.72 -11.31
N VAL A 187 10.44 -7.42 -11.02
CA VAL A 187 10.52 -8.89 -11.17
C VAL A 187 9.70 -9.55 -10.06
N LEU A 188 9.94 -9.20 -8.79
CA LEU A 188 9.25 -9.84 -7.66
C LEU A 188 7.73 -9.76 -7.81
N ASN A 189 7.20 -8.60 -8.18
CA ASN A 189 5.77 -8.41 -8.39
C ASN A 189 5.25 -9.25 -9.57
N ARG A 190 5.98 -9.35 -10.68
CA ARG A 190 5.56 -10.22 -11.80
C ARG A 190 5.61 -11.71 -11.46
N ASP A 191 6.57 -12.11 -10.63
CA ASP A 191 6.82 -13.50 -10.26
C ASP A 191 5.78 -14.01 -9.25
N PHE A 192 5.55 -13.23 -8.20
CA PHE A 192 4.59 -13.54 -7.15
C PHE A 192 3.14 -13.34 -7.62
N ARG A 193 2.87 -12.41 -8.56
CA ARG A 193 1.54 -12.27 -9.19
C ARG A 193 1.31 -13.18 -10.39
N ALA A 194 2.29 -14.00 -10.78
CA ALA A 194 2.25 -14.84 -11.98
C ALA A 194 1.84 -14.08 -13.27
N THR A 195 2.35 -12.85 -13.43
CA THR A 195 2.16 -12.00 -14.62
C THR A 195 3.42 -11.93 -15.50
N ASN A 196 4.45 -12.72 -15.18
CA ASN A 196 5.68 -12.86 -15.95
C ASN A 196 5.40 -13.43 -17.36
N THR A 197 5.97 -12.79 -18.39
CA THR A 197 5.69 -13.09 -19.81
C THR A 197 6.27 -14.42 -20.30
N ASP A 198 7.13 -15.06 -19.51
CA ASP A 198 7.80 -16.32 -19.81
C ASP A 198 7.07 -17.57 -19.26
N LEU A 199 5.87 -17.44 -18.69
CA LEU A 199 5.00 -18.57 -18.32
C LEU A 199 4.71 -19.55 -19.48
N GLY A 200 4.80 -19.09 -20.74
CA GLY A 200 4.74 -19.97 -21.92
C GLY A 200 5.86 -21.02 -22.01
N PHE A 201 6.89 -20.93 -21.15
CA PHE A 201 7.94 -21.93 -20.99
C PHE A 201 7.49 -23.15 -20.16
N VAL A 202 6.41 -23.03 -19.37
CA VAL A 202 5.91 -24.12 -18.51
C VAL A 202 5.43 -25.30 -19.37
N PRO A 203 5.98 -26.53 -19.18
CA PRO A 203 5.52 -27.72 -19.89
C PRO A 203 4.03 -28.01 -19.66
N ALA A 204 3.33 -28.44 -20.71
CA ALA A 204 1.87 -28.61 -20.69
C ALA A 204 1.29 -29.41 -19.49
N PRO A 205 1.94 -30.46 -18.94
CA PRO A 205 1.44 -31.15 -17.75
C PRO A 205 1.50 -30.34 -16.44
N PHE A 206 2.27 -29.25 -16.40
CA PHE A 206 2.46 -28.40 -15.22
C PHE A 206 1.72 -27.06 -15.31
N THR A 207 1.15 -26.70 -16.46
CA THR A 207 0.48 -25.38 -16.64
C THR A 207 -0.70 -25.18 -15.69
N GLY A 208 -1.40 -26.25 -15.31
CA GLY A 208 -2.49 -26.22 -14.34
C GLY A 208 -2.06 -26.07 -12.88
N LEU A 209 -0.75 -26.00 -12.59
CA LEU A 209 -0.21 -25.80 -11.25
C LEU A 209 0.16 -24.33 -10.97
N ILE A 210 0.33 -23.51 -12.03
CA ILE A 210 0.71 -22.09 -11.93
C ILE A 210 -0.31 -21.35 -11.06
N ALA A 211 0.16 -20.66 -10.02
CA ALA A 211 -0.69 -19.90 -9.11
C ALA A 211 -0.18 -18.47 -8.89
N ASP A 212 -1.14 -17.53 -8.88
CA ASP A 212 -0.97 -16.20 -8.33
C ASP A 212 -0.96 -16.29 -6.80
N SER A 213 0.14 -15.83 -6.18
CA SER A 213 0.30 -15.81 -4.73
C SER A 213 -0.46 -14.66 -4.06
N ARG A 214 -0.84 -13.63 -4.82
CA ARG A 214 -1.43 -12.38 -4.34
C ARG A 214 -0.55 -11.69 -3.29
N ILE A 215 0.76 -11.70 -3.55
CA ILE A 215 1.76 -10.97 -2.76
C ILE A 215 2.41 -9.92 -3.67
N GLU A 216 2.52 -8.70 -3.16
CA GLU A 216 3.19 -7.58 -3.81
C GLU A 216 4.20 -6.93 -2.86
N PHE A 217 5.25 -6.37 -3.45
CA PHE A 217 6.39 -5.79 -2.76
C PHE A 217 6.55 -4.34 -3.21
N PHE A 218 6.77 -3.45 -2.26
CA PHE A 218 7.05 -2.03 -2.51
C PHE A 218 8.19 -1.57 -1.61
N LEU A 219 8.96 -0.56 -2.05
CA LEU A 219 10.00 0.03 -1.19
C LEU A 219 9.34 0.79 -0.04
N ALA A 220 9.83 0.58 1.18
CA ALA A 220 9.35 1.25 2.37
C ALA A 220 9.44 2.78 2.23
N THR A 221 8.32 3.47 2.41
CA THR A 221 8.23 4.94 2.35
C THR A 221 8.56 5.61 3.68
N GLU A 222 8.55 4.85 4.78
CA GLU A 222 8.90 5.30 6.13
C GLU A 222 10.03 4.46 6.74
N ASP A 223 10.90 5.10 7.50
CA ASP A 223 11.97 4.46 8.27
C ASP A 223 11.45 3.92 9.63
N PRO A 224 12.27 3.17 10.40
CA PRO A 224 11.84 2.62 11.68
C PRO A 224 11.38 3.65 12.72
N ASN A 225 11.71 4.93 12.54
CA ASN A 225 11.35 6.04 13.41
C ASN A 225 10.18 6.88 12.86
N GLY A 226 9.58 6.50 11.72
CA GLY A 226 8.51 7.23 11.05
C GLY A 226 8.97 8.39 10.16
N ASN A 227 10.25 8.49 9.80
CA ASN A 227 10.71 9.51 8.85
C ASN A 227 10.52 9.04 7.41
N PRO A 228 10.16 9.92 6.46
CA PRO A 228 10.16 9.58 5.03
C PRO A 228 11.51 9.05 4.54
N THR A 229 11.48 8.02 3.71
CA THR A 229 12.67 7.32 3.19
C THR A 229 12.41 6.72 1.81
N THR A 230 13.47 6.40 1.07
CA THR A 230 13.36 5.76 -0.26
C THR A 230 13.38 4.23 -0.18
N GLY A 231 13.19 3.65 1.00
CA GLY A 231 13.31 2.21 1.27
C GLY A 231 14.71 1.62 1.03
N VAL A 232 15.75 2.46 0.89
CA VAL A 232 17.11 2.01 0.54
C VAL A 232 18.14 2.60 1.50
N THR A 233 18.91 1.73 2.15
CA THR A 233 20.11 2.16 2.92
C THR A 233 21.38 1.79 2.16
N ARG A 234 22.44 2.58 2.29
CA ARG A 234 23.71 2.36 1.57
C ARG A 234 24.91 2.42 2.53
N THR A 235 25.54 1.27 2.77
CA THR A 235 26.61 1.11 3.75
C THR A 235 27.91 0.71 3.06
N GLN A 236 28.92 1.58 3.11
CA GLN A 236 30.25 1.24 2.63
C GLN A 236 30.99 0.37 3.66
N THR A 237 31.61 -0.72 3.21
CA THR A 237 32.33 -1.68 4.06
C THR A 237 33.77 -1.90 3.60
N ASN A 238 34.63 -2.34 4.52
CA ASN A 238 35.99 -2.82 4.24
C ASN A 238 36.05 -4.33 3.98
N LYS A 239 34.91 -5.05 4.09
CA LYS A 239 34.80 -6.48 3.78
C LYS A 239 34.81 -6.66 2.26
N THR A 240 35.76 -7.43 1.74
CA THR A 240 35.82 -7.75 0.29
C THR A 240 34.76 -8.76 -0.13
N SER A 241 34.23 -9.56 0.81
CA SER A 241 33.11 -10.49 0.59
C SER A 241 32.48 -10.91 1.93
N PHE A 242 31.24 -11.40 1.85
CA PHE A 242 30.47 -12.03 2.93
C PHE A 242 30.10 -13.48 2.59
N SER A 243 29.55 -14.20 3.56
CA SER A 243 29.04 -15.57 3.45
C SER A 243 27.62 -15.68 4.04
N HIS A 244 27.09 -16.90 4.14
CA HIS A 244 25.84 -17.25 4.83
C HIS A 244 25.98 -17.28 6.37
N ASP A 245 26.91 -16.51 6.94
CA ASP A 245 27.21 -16.44 8.38
C ASP A 245 26.63 -15.18 9.06
N ASP A 246 25.64 -14.56 8.42
CA ASP A 246 24.91 -13.37 8.85
C ASP A 246 25.76 -12.10 9.10
N GLN A 247 27.08 -12.10 8.82
CA GLN A 247 27.95 -10.94 9.05
C GLN A 247 27.56 -9.66 8.27
N ILE A 248 26.80 -9.81 7.18
CA ILE A 248 26.25 -8.69 6.40
C ILE A 248 25.04 -8.03 7.08
N LYS A 249 24.37 -8.75 7.99
CA LYS A 249 23.18 -8.33 8.74
C LYS A 249 23.50 -7.62 10.05
N SER A 250 24.77 -7.28 10.31
CA SER A 250 25.12 -6.46 11.46
C SER A 250 26.23 -5.44 11.21
N SER A 251 26.03 -4.23 11.72
CA SER A 251 27.02 -3.15 11.68
C SER A 251 28.31 -3.51 12.41
N ALA A 252 28.23 -4.30 13.49
CA ALA A 252 29.37 -4.75 14.28
C ALA A 252 30.36 -5.62 13.48
N THR A 253 29.88 -6.30 12.44
CA THR A 253 30.68 -7.14 11.54
C THR A 253 30.98 -6.49 10.19
N GLY A 254 30.66 -5.21 10.03
CA GLY A 254 30.87 -4.44 8.79
C GLY A 254 29.75 -4.59 7.76
N GLY A 255 28.60 -5.11 8.16
CA GLY A 255 27.34 -5.08 7.42
C GLY A 255 26.46 -3.91 7.89
N VAL A 256 25.15 -4.12 7.96
CA VAL A 256 24.18 -3.19 8.56
C VAL A 256 23.08 -3.97 9.28
N ASP A 257 22.69 -3.49 10.47
CA ASP A 257 21.66 -4.13 11.30
C ASP A 257 20.26 -3.99 10.65
N PRO A 258 19.33 -4.94 10.86
CA PRO A 258 17.99 -4.91 10.27
C PRO A 258 17.13 -3.75 10.79
N TRP A 259 16.16 -3.34 9.97
CA TRP A 259 14.96 -2.65 10.41
C TRP A 259 13.96 -3.64 11.05
N PRO A 260 13.00 -3.18 11.87
CA PRO A 260 12.05 -4.05 12.57
C PRO A 260 11.36 -5.05 11.62
N THR A 261 11.57 -6.34 11.86
CA THR A 261 11.21 -7.43 10.94
C THR A 261 9.74 -7.84 11.01
N ASP A 262 9.04 -7.29 12.00
CA ASP A 262 7.58 -7.22 12.10
C ASP A 262 6.99 -6.22 11.11
N ARG A 263 7.72 -5.15 10.75
CA ARG A 263 7.26 -4.10 9.83
C ARG A 263 7.91 -4.06 8.45
N TYR A 264 9.05 -4.74 8.24
CA TYR A 264 9.80 -4.66 6.98
C TYR A 264 10.43 -6.00 6.57
N LEU A 265 10.28 -6.35 5.28
CA LEU A 265 11.11 -7.37 4.64
C LEU A 265 12.51 -6.77 4.40
N ASN A 266 13.47 -7.24 5.19
CA ASN A 266 14.87 -6.83 5.09
C ASN A 266 15.59 -7.59 3.96
N VAL A 267 16.13 -6.86 2.98
CA VAL A 267 16.83 -7.40 1.81
C VAL A 267 18.25 -6.83 1.76
N TRP A 268 19.27 -7.61 2.13
CA TRP A 268 20.67 -7.17 2.00
C TRP A 268 21.23 -7.52 0.62
N VAL A 269 21.82 -6.54 -0.05
CA VAL A 269 22.46 -6.69 -1.36
C VAL A 269 23.92 -6.36 -1.23
N GLY A 270 24.80 -7.31 -1.56
CA GLY A 270 26.24 -7.09 -1.41
C GLY A 270 27.12 -8.12 -2.11
N GLN A 271 28.42 -8.09 -1.81
CA GLN A 271 29.38 -9.04 -2.37
C GLN A 271 29.41 -10.33 -1.55
N LEU A 272 28.86 -11.41 -2.09
CA LEU A 272 29.01 -12.77 -1.56
C LEU A 272 30.21 -13.47 -2.23
N GLY A 273 30.80 -14.44 -1.55
CA GLY A 273 31.91 -15.24 -2.08
C GLY A 273 31.59 -16.73 -2.19
N GLY A 274 32.45 -17.47 -2.89
CA GLY A 274 32.37 -18.93 -2.98
C GLY A 274 31.24 -19.45 -3.87
N GLY A 275 30.79 -18.68 -4.87
CA GLY A 275 29.69 -19.05 -5.75
C GLY A 275 28.29 -18.94 -5.14
N LEU A 276 28.15 -18.38 -3.93
CA LEU A 276 26.86 -18.16 -3.26
C LEU A 276 26.06 -17.06 -3.97
N LEU A 277 24.83 -17.34 -4.39
CA LEU A 277 23.93 -16.33 -4.97
C LEU A 277 23.07 -15.65 -3.91
N GLY A 278 22.65 -16.38 -2.88
CA GLY A 278 21.84 -15.81 -1.81
C GLY A 278 21.64 -16.76 -0.64
N TYR A 279 20.95 -16.27 0.39
CA TYR A 279 20.38 -17.07 1.47
C TYR A 279 19.27 -16.30 2.20
N ALA A 280 18.27 -17.03 2.65
CA ALA A 280 17.22 -16.55 3.54
C ALA A 280 17.35 -17.07 4.98
N GLN A 281 16.60 -16.46 5.89
CA GLN A 281 16.16 -17.09 7.13
C GLN A 281 14.70 -17.56 6.97
N PHE A 282 14.44 -18.84 7.25
CA PHE A 282 13.07 -19.35 7.41
C PHE A 282 12.37 -18.68 8.62
N PRO A 283 11.04 -18.48 8.59
CA PRO A 283 10.32 -17.80 9.67
C PRO A 283 10.47 -18.47 11.05
N GLY A 284 10.33 -17.65 12.09
CA GLY A 284 10.46 -18.06 13.50
C GLY A 284 11.89 -18.03 14.05
N GLY A 285 12.85 -17.50 13.29
CA GLY A 285 14.23 -17.27 13.75
C GLY A 285 14.41 -15.92 14.48
N PRO A 286 15.64 -15.62 14.94
CA PRO A 286 15.95 -14.34 15.58
C PRO A 286 15.68 -13.15 14.65
N ALA A 287 15.14 -12.06 15.22
CA ALA A 287 14.84 -10.84 14.45
C ALA A 287 16.11 -10.16 13.93
N GLU A 288 17.23 -10.30 14.65
CA GLU A 288 18.54 -9.77 14.28
C GLU A 288 19.09 -10.37 12.97
N THR A 289 18.52 -11.49 12.50
CA THR A 289 18.94 -12.18 11.28
C THR A 289 17.79 -12.48 10.32
N ASP A 290 16.59 -11.94 10.54
CA ASP A 290 15.42 -12.23 9.69
C ASP A 290 15.41 -11.42 8.39
N GLY A 291 15.10 -12.09 7.27
CA GLY A 291 15.17 -11.52 5.92
C GLY A 291 16.09 -12.29 4.98
N VAL A 292 16.44 -11.69 3.84
CA VAL A 292 17.13 -12.34 2.71
C VAL A 292 18.38 -11.58 2.30
N VAL A 293 19.41 -12.31 1.85
CA VAL A 293 20.68 -11.75 1.40
C VAL A 293 20.95 -12.21 -0.02
N ILE A 294 21.26 -11.26 -0.92
CA ILE A 294 21.45 -11.50 -2.35
C ILE A 294 22.82 -10.98 -2.80
N LEU A 295 23.51 -11.77 -3.63
CA LEU A 295 24.70 -11.33 -4.37
C LEU A 295 24.29 -10.23 -5.36
N HIS A 296 24.96 -9.09 -5.33
CA HIS A 296 24.61 -7.93 -6.15
C HIS A 296 24.61 -8.19 -7.68
N SER A 297 25.33 -9.20 -8.18
CA SER A 297 25.33 -9.61 -9.58
C SER A 297 24.22 -10.62 -9.95
N GLY A 298 23.46 -11.09 -8.96
CA GLY A 298 22.25 -11.93 -9.11
C GLY A 298 20.95 -11.20 -8.72
N PHE A 299 20.99 -9.87 -8.59
CA PHE A 299 19.91 -9.00 -8.10
C PHE A 299 19.47 -8.02 -9.18
N GLY A 300 18.17 -7.97 -9.49
CA GLY A 300 17.59 -7.14 -10.55
C GLY A 300 17.93 -7.64 -11.97
N THR A 301 17.63 -6.82 -12.97
CA THR A 301 17.81 -7.15 -14.41
C THR A 301 18.71 -6.17 -15.17
N THR A 302 19.35 -5.25 -14.43
CA THR A 302 20.21 -4.19 -14.98
C THR A 302 21.37 -3.91 -14.03
N GLY A 303 22.20 -2.91 -14.34
CA GLY A 303 23.34 -2.51 -13.50
C GLY A 303 24.40 -3.60 -13.41
N THR A 304 24.56 -4.23 -12.24
CA THR A 304 25.54 -5.31 -12.03
C THR A 304 25.01 -6.71 -12.29
N ALA A 305 23.70 -6.88 -12.50
CA ALA A 305 23.10 -8.16 -12.84
C ALA A 305 23.84 -8.85 -14.01
N ALA A 306 24.13 -10.14 -13.89
CA ALA A 306 24.92 -10.87 -14.88
C ALA A 306 24.41 -12.30 -15.13
N ALA A 307 24.20 -12.64 -16.41
CA ALA A 307 23.83 -13.99 -16.84
C ALA A 307 24.78 -15.06 -16.26
N PRO A 308 24.23 -16.22 -15.82
CA PRO A 308 22.87 -16.70 -16.08
C PRO A 308 21.83 -16.36 -14.98
N PHE A 309 22.11 -15.38 -14.11
CA PHE A 309 21.27 -15.02 -12.96
C PHE A 309 20.82 -13.54 -12.99
N ASP A 310 20.52 -13.02 -14.18
CA ASP A 310 20.22 -11.62 -14.48
C ASP A 310 18.74 -11.32 -14.76
N LEU A 311 17.82 -12.18 -14.33
CA LEU A 311 16.38 -11.92 -14.43
C LEU A 311 15.73 -11.78 -13.04
N GLY A 312 16.53 -11.53 -11.99
CA GLY A 312 16.09 -11.29 -10.62
C GLY A 312 15.51 -12.52 -9.89
N ARG A 313 15.58 -13.73 -10.47
CA ARG A 313 14.92 -14.92 -9.90
C ARG A 313 15.59 -15.42 -8.62
N THR A 314 16.84 -15.03 -8.38
CA THR A 314 17.53 -15.28 -7.10
C THR A 314 16.76 -14.68 -5.93
N THR A 315 16.29 -13.44 -6.04
CA THR A 315 15.52 -12.80 -4.95
C THR A 315 14.15 -13.46 -4.79
N THR A 316 13.50 -13.86 -5.91
CA THR A 316 12.26 -14.66 -5.88
C THR A 316 12.44 -15.97 -5.12
N HIS A 317 13.54 -16.70 -5.36
CA HIS A 317 13.91 -17.95 -4.70
C HIS A 317 14.13 -17.77 -3.18
N GLU A 318 14.94 -16.79 -2.78
CA GLU A 318 15.21 -16.55 -1.36
C GLU A 318 13.97 -16.04 -0.60
N ILE A 319 13.10 -15.24 -1.24
CA ILE A 319 11.83 -14.82 -0.62
C ILE A 319 10.86 -16.00 -0.48
N GLY A 320 10.88 -16.97 -1.39
CA GLY A 320 10.14 -18.23 -1.20
C GLY A 320 10.51 -18.94 0.11
N HIS A 321 11.80 -19.00 0.45
CA HIS A 321 12.26 -19.53 1.74
C HIS A 321 11.85 -18.66 2.93
N TYR A 322 11.94 -17.33 2.79
CA TYR A 322 11.45 -16.37 3.80
C TYR A 322 9.94 -16.53 4.08
N LEU A 323 9.18 -17.02 3.10
CA LEU A 323 7.75 -17.35 3.15
C LEU A 323 7.49 -18.86 3.33
N ASN A 324 8.41 -19.59 3.96
CA ASN A 324 8.24 -20.99 4.41
C ASN A 324 8.24 -22.09 3.33
N LEU A 325 8.73 -21.81 2.10
CA LEU A 325 8.96 -22.85 1.08
C LEU A 325 10.31 -23.54 1.23
N PHE A 326 10.36 -24.85 1.02
CA PHE A 326 11.60 -25.61 0.91
C PHE A 326 12.02 -25.77 -0.57
N HIS A 327 13.24 -26.25 -0.81
CA HIS A 327 13.64 -26.71 -2.14
C HIS A 327 12.83 -27.95 -2.54
N ILE A 328 12.39 -28.02 -3.81
CA ILE A 328 11.47 -29.08 -4.31
C ILE A 328 12.05 -30.52 -4.35
N TRP A 329 13.29 -30.73 -3.89
CA TRP A 329 13.90 -32.05 -3.68
C TRP A 329 14.08 -32.41 -2.19
N GLY A 330 13.66 -31.54 -1.26
CA GLY A 330 13.74 -31.78 0.19
C GLY A 330 15.15 -31.97 0.76
N ASP A 331 16.18 -31.49 0.06
CA ASP A 331 17.59 -31.48 0.49
C ASP A 331 18.22 -32.82 0.91
N ASP A 332 17.65 -33.95 0.47
CA ASP A 332 18.20 -35.29 0.73
C ASP A 332 19.30 -35.73 -0.26
N GLY A 333 19.70 -34.82 -1.15
CA GLY A 333 20.64 -35.07 -2.23
C GLY A 333 19.96 -35.79 -3.40
N SER A 334 20.08 -37.11 -3.45
CA SER A 334 19.47 -37.96 -4.48
C SER A 334 18.77 -39.18 -3.86
N GLY A 335 18.24 -39.02 -2.65
CA GLY A 335 17.65 -40.08 -1.85
C GLY A 335 16.20 -40.39 -2.22
N CYS A 336 15.47 -39.43 -2.82
CA CYS A 336 14.04 -39.55 -3.15
C CYS A 336 13.15 -39.83 -1.92
N SER A 337 13.59 -39.37 -0.76
CA SER A 337 12.99 -39.55 0.57
C SER A 337 12.74 -38.23 1.30
N GLY A 338 13.41 -37.16 0.87
CA GLY A 338 13.08 -35.78 1.21
C GLY A 338 11.71 -35.36 0.68
N SER A 339 11.18 -34.30 1.27
CA SER A 339 9.92 -33.64 0.98
C SER A 339 10.16 -32.13 1.04
N ASP A 340 9.49 -31.35 0.21
CA ASP A 340 9.36 -29.90 0.39
C ASP A 340 8.10 -29.52 1.19
N GLU A 341 7.38 -30.53 1.69
CA GLU A 341 6.10 -30.45 2.39
C GLU A 341 4.99 -29.76 1.59
N VAL A 342 5.03 -29.93 0.26
CA VAL A 342 4.02 -29.52 -0.70
C VAL A 342 3.54 -30.75 -1.51
N ALA A 343 2.25 -30.84 -1.82
CA ALA A 343 1.66 -32.06 -2.40
C ALA A 343 1.59 -32.04 -3.95
N ASP A 344 1.54 -30.86 -4.56
CA ASP A 344 1.47 -30.68 -6.01
C ASP A 344 2.85 -30.54 -6.70
N THR A 345 3.94 -30.52 -5.93
CA THR A 345 5.33 -30.57 -6.38
C THR A 345 5.80 -32.03 -6.55
N PRO A 346 6.16 -32.47 -7.78
CA PRO A 346 6.70 -33.82 -7.99
C PRO A 346 8.09 -33.95 -7.35
N ASN A 347 8.21 -34.82 -6.34
CA ASN A 347 9.51 -35.14 -5.71
C ASN A 347 10.57 -35.50 -6.77
N GLN A 348 11.78 -34.97 -6.62
CA GLN A 348 12.89 -35.11 -7.56
C GLN A 348 14.22 -35.38 -6.86
N GLY A 349 15.15 -36.04 -7.56
CA GLY A 349 16.38 -36.60 -7.00
C GLY A 349 17.53 -35.59 -6.88
N GLY A 350 17.20 -34.36 -6.49
CA GLY A 350 18.12 -33.24 -6.33
C GLY A 350 17.86 -32.05 -7.27
N PRO A 351 18.69 -31.00 -7.18
CA PRO A 351 18.57 -29.78 -7.97
C PRO A 351 18.77 -29.99 -9.48
N ASN A 352 18.11 -29.13 -10.25
CA ASN A 352 18.40 -28.86 -11.66
C ASN A 352 19.40 -27.72 -11.83
N PHE A 353 20.01 -27.63 -13.02
CA PHE A 353 20.95 -26.57 -13.39
C PHE A 353 20.88 -26.36 -14.90
N GLY A 354 21.25 -25.17 -15.40
CA GLY A 354 21.08 -24.86 -16.80
C GLY A 354 19.60 -24.63 -17.12
N VAL A 355 19.17 -25.08 -18.29
CA VAL A 355 17.74 -25.21 -18.63
C VAL A 355 17.52 -26.64 -19.12
N PRO A 356 17.00 -27.55 -18.27
CA PRO A 356 16.77 -28.95 -18.63
C PRO A 356 15.81 -29.12 -19.81
N ALA A 357 15.96 -30.22 -20.55
CA ALA A 357 15.00 -30.63 -21.56
C ALA A 357 13.83 -31.39 -20.90
N PHE A 358 12.59 -31.05 -21.26
CA PHE A 358 11.40 -31.73 -20.77
C PHE A 358 11.11 -33.04 -21.54
N PRO A 359 10.70 -34.14 -20.86
CA PRO A 359 10.74 -34.34 -19.41
C PRO A 359 12.12 -34.83 -18.95
N LYS A 360 12.58 -34.32 -17.80
CA LYS A 360 13.65 -34.94 -17.03
C LYS A 360 13.00 -35.74 -15.90
N VAL A 361 13.22 -37.05 -15.83
CA VAL A 361 12.55 -37.93 -14.86
C VAL A 361 13.53 -38.38 -13.77
N SER A 362 13.13 -38.26 -12.51
CA SER A 362 13.80 -38.84 -11.35
C SER A 362 12.75 -39.37 -10.35
N CYS A 363 13.14 -39.91 -9.19
CA CYS A 363 12.25 -40.32 -8.08
C CYS A 363 10.89 -40.99 -8.41
N SER A 364 10.79 -41.71 -9.53
CA SER A 364 9.53 -42.26 -10.08
C SER A 364 8.45 -41.22 -10.45
N ASN A 365 8.78 -39.94 -10.63
CA ASN A 365 7.87 -38.85 -11.03
C ASN A 365 7.47 -38.86 -12.53
N GLY A 366 7.75 -39.96 -13.24
CA GLY A 366 7.37 -40.15 -14.64
C GLY A 366 5.85 -40.35 -14.81
N PRO A 367 5.27 -39.94 -15.96
CA PRO A 367 5.95 -39.46 -17.16
C PRO A 367 6.27 -37.96 -17.18
N ASN A 368 5.78 -37.18 -16.20
CA ASN A 368 5.86 -35.72 -16.24
C ASN A 368 7.25 -35.19 -15.86
N GLY A 369 7.92 -35.81 -14.88
CA GLY A 369 9.28 -35.44 -14.52
C GLY A 369 9.42 -34.46 -13.36
N ASP A 370 10.67 -34.03 -13.16
CA ASP A 370 11.13 -32.99 -12.25
C ASP A 370 10.50 -31.64 -12.62
N LEU A 371 10.06 -30.85 -11.63
CA LEU A 371 9.45 -29.53 -11.85
C LEU A 371 10.53 -28.44 -11.96
N PHE A 372 11.46 -28.63 -12.90
CA PHE A 372 12.64 -27.78 -13.06
C PHE A 372 12.34 -26.31 -13.41
N VAL A 373 11.09 -25.98 -13.71
CA VAL A 373 10.60 -24.63 -13.98
C VAL A 373 10.16 -23.86 -12.73
N ASN A 374 10.18 -24.51 -11.56
CA ASN A 374 9.80 -23.90 -10.29
C ASN A 374 10.85 -22.88 -9.81
N TYR A 375 10.41 -21.80 -9.17
CA TYR A 375 11.33 -20.84 -8.54
C TYR A 375 12.18 -21.44 -7.43
N MET A 376 11.73 -22.51 -6.76
CA MET A 376 12.46 -23.20 -5.68
C MET A 376 13.43 -24.30 -6.19
N ASP A 377 13.76 -24.31 -7.49
CA ASP A 377 14.84 -25.14 -8.05
C ASP A 377 16.16 -24.35 -8.21
N TYR A 378 17.24 -24.97 -8.72
CA TYR A 378 18.54 -24.38 -9.01
C TYR A 378 18.80 -24.16 -10.52
N THR A 379 17.77 -24.29 -11.34
CA THR A 379 17.74 -23.91 -12.76
C THR A 379 18.23 -22.46 -12.97
N ASP A 380 18.83 -22.18 -14.13
CA ASP A 380 19.21 -20.81 -14.54
C ASP A 380 17.96 -19.91 -14.55
N ASP A 381 18.09 -18.60 -14.25
CA ASP A 381 16.96 -17.66 -14.15
C ASP A 381 15.96 -17.76 -15.32
N ARG A 382 16.47 -17.86 -16.55
CA ARG A 382 15.68 -17.98 -17.80
C ARG A 382 14.87 -19.28 -17.96
N GLY A 383 14.96 -20.20 -17.01
CA GLY A 383 14.18 -21.43 -16.97
C GLY A 383 13.25 -21.52 -15.76
N MET A 384 13.32 -20.59 -14.80
CA MET A 384 12.48 -20.55 -13.60
C MET A 384 11.35 -19.54 -13.82
N VAL A 385 10.09 -19.97 -13.72
CA VAL A 385 8.95 -19.15 -14.16
C VAL A 385 7.67 -19.30 -13.32
N MET A 386 7.62 -20.14 -12.28
CA MET A 386 6.39 -20.35 -11.51
C MET A 386 6.57 -20.82 -10.05
N PHE A 387 5.58 -20.49 -9.21
CA PHE A 387 5.23 -21.24 -8.00
C PHE A 387 4.02 -22.15 -8.28
N THR A 388 3.85 -23.22 -7.50
CA THR A 388 2.66 -24.09 -7.55
C THR A 388 1.52 -23.60 -6.66
N THR A 389 0.35 -24.24 -6.73
CA THR A 389 -0.84 -23.84 -5.97
C THR A 389 -0.69 -24.16 -4.49
N ASP A 390 -0.16 -25.33 -4.14
CA ASP A 390 0.07 -25.70 -2.74
C ASP A 390 1.30 -24.98 -2.16
N GLN A 391 2.30 -24.61 -2.98
CA GLN A 391 3.36 -23.67 -2.57
C GLN A 391 2.75 -22.30 -2.19
N VAL A 392 1.88 -21.75 -3.04
CA VAL A 392 1.18 -20.49 -2.73
C VAL A 392 0.40 -20.58 -1.43
N ALA A 393 -0.43 -21.61 -1.24
CA ALA A 393 -1.22 -21.78 -0.02
C ALA A 393 -0.34 -21.91 1.24
N ARG A 394 0.90 -22.41 1.10
CA ARG A 394 1.90 -22.51 2.17
C ARG A 394 2.57 -21.17 2.49
N MET A 395 2.79 -20.32 1.49
CA MET A 395 3.22 -18.92 1.70
C MET A 395 2.11 -18.10 2.38
N GLU A 396 0.86 -18.28 1.96
CA GLU A 396 -0.30 -17.64 2.58
C GLU A 396 -0.45 -18.04 4.05
N ALA A 397 -0.30 -19.34 4.37
CA ALA A 397 -0.28 -19.81 5.74
C ALA A 397 0.85 -19.19 6.59
N CYS A 398 2.00 -18.88 6.00
CA CYS A 398 3.10 -18.20 6.71
C CYS A 398 2.72 -16.76 7.08
N LEU A 399 2.16 -16.02 6.12
CA LEU A 399 1.71 -14.64 6.32
C LEU A 399 0.58 -14.57 7.36
N ASP A 400 -0.45 -15.41 7.21
CA ASP A 400 -1.66 -15.42 8.03
C ASP A 400 -1.48 -16.08 9.43
N THR A 401 -0.25 -16.47 9.82
CA THR A 401 0.01 -17.10 11.14
C THR A 401 1.30 -16.69 11.86
N VAL A 402 2.39 -16.37 11.15
CA VAL A 402 3.71 -16.08 11.76
C VAL A 402 4.30 -14.75 11.28
N ARG A 403 3.82 -14.22 10.15
CA ARG A 403 4.21 -12.90 9.60
C ARG A 403 2.98 -12.00 9.40
N THR A 404 2.02 -12.05 10.33
CA THR A 404 0.76 -11.30 10.26
C THR A 404 1.00 -9.79 10.17
N ASP A 405 1.93 -9.31 11.00
CA ASP A 405 2.18 -7.89 11.20
C ASP A 405 2.99 -7.28 10.04
N LEU A 406 3.60 -8.13 9.21
CA LEU A 406 4.40 -7.77 8.03
C LEU A 406 3.54 -7.45 6.82
N ILE A 407 2.31 -8.01 6.75
CA ILE A 407 1.33 -7.52 5.78
C ILE A 407 1.00 -6.12 6.24
N SER A 408 1.45 -5.11 5.49
CA SER A 408 0.99 -3.77 5.79
C SER A 408 -0.51 -3.74 5.53
N SER A 409 -1.30 -3.40 6.55
CA SER A 409 -2.71 -3.02 6.38
C SER A 409 -2.88 -1.66 5.71
N TYR A 410 -1.96 -1.34 4.78
CA TYR A 410 -2.40 -0.97 3.45
C TYR A 410 -3.24 -2.12 2.85
N GLU A 411 -4.47 -2.25 3.37
CA GLU A 411 -5.63 -2.14 2.48
C GLU A 411 -5.26 -1.09 1.41
N GLU A 412 -5.56 -1.32 0.14
CA GLU A 412 -5.72 -0.13 -0.70
C GLU A 412 -6.75 0.72 0.01
N SER A 413 -6.35 1.92 0.45
CA SER A 413 -7.32 2.99 0.61
C SER A 413 -8.08 2.98 -0.71
N GLY A 414 -9.36 2.59 -0.63
CA GLY A 414 -10.21 2.43 -1.81
C GLY A 414 -9.98 3.65 -2.69
N PRO A 415 -9.63 3.45 -3.98
CA PRO A 415 -8.84 4.38 -4.77
C PRO A 415 -9.35 5.82 -4.61
N PRO A 416 -8.43 6.74 -4.29
CA PRO A 416 -8.54 7.59 -3.11
C PRO A 416 -9.91 8.23 -2.95
N VAL A 417 -10.54 7.97 -1.79
CA VAL A 417 -11.84 8.54 -1.38
C VAL A 417 -11.87 10.01 -1.80
N PRO A 418 -12.88 10.45 -2.58
CA PRO A 418 -12.99 11.82 -3.04
C PRO A 418 -12.83 12.77 -1.85
N ALA A 419 -11.88 13.70 -1.96
CA ALA A 419 -11.57 14.58 -0.85
C ALA A 419 -12.79 15.40 -0.42
N GLY A 420 -12.79 15.77 0.84
CA GLY A 420 -13.93 16.44 1.45
C GLY A 420 -13.67 16.77 2.91
N PRO A 421 -14.71 17.15 3.66
CA PRO A 421 -14.57 17.52 5.06
C PRO A 421 -14.34 16.33 6.00
N VAL A 422 -14.27 15.09 5.50
CA VAL A 422 -14.00 13.88 6.28
C VAL A 422 -13.00 13.02 5.52
N VAL A 423 -11.99 12.51 6.20
CA VAL A 423 -10.89 11.74 5.61
C VAL A 423 -10.45 10.62 6.57
N SER A 424 -9.88 9.56 6.01
CA SER A 424 -9.10 8.56 6.73
C SER A 424 -7.71 8.44 6.12
N TRP A 425 -6.73 8.07 6.93
CA TRP A 425 -5.32 7.93 6.57
C TRP A 425 -4.70 6.61 7.08
N SER A 426 -5.45 5.84 7.87
CA SER A 426 -5.13 4.46 8.28
C SER A 426 -6.37 3.80 8.88
N GLY A 427 -6.32 2.48 9.08
CA GLY A 427 -7.42 1.74 9.70
C GLY A 427 -7.76 2.29 11.10
N ASP A 428 -9.06 2.37 11.38
CA ASP A 428 -9.66 2.89 12.63
C ASP A 428 -9.27 4.35 12.96
N ARG A 429 -8.92 5.14 11.94
CA ARG A 429 -8.64 6.58 12.03
C ARG A 429 -9.57 7.38 11.13
N LEU A 430 -10.18 8.42 11.70
CA LEU A 430 -11.04 9.37 10.98
C LEU A 430 -10.72 10.78 11.44
N ASP A 431 -10.69 11.73 10.53
CA ASP A 431 -10.54 13.15 10.85
C ASP A 431 -11.61 13.95 10.09
N ALA A 432 -12.36 14.77 10.83
CA ALA A 432 -13.55 15.48 10.37
C ALA A 432 -13.44 16.99 10.64
N PHE A 433 -13.74 17.78 9.61
CA PHE A 433 -13.50 19.21 9.51
C PHE A 433 -14.80 19.95 9.19
N VAL A 434 -15.15 20.95 9.98
CA VAL A 434 -16.41 21.71 9.83
C VAL A 434 -16.16 23.21 9.93
N LEU A 435 -17.04 24.04 9.36
CA LEU A 435 -17.06 25.46 9.69
C LEU A 435 -17.98 25.74 10.89
N GLY A 436 -17.50 26.48 11.87
CA GLY A 436 -18.30 27.01 12.96
C GLY A 436 -19.15 28.22 12.53
N THR A 437 -20.03 28.71 13.41
CA THR A 437 -20.88 29.89 13.13
C THR A 437 -20.12 31.21 12.97
N ASP A 438 -18.86 31.24 13.38
CA ASP A 438 -17.88 32.31 13.17
C ASP A 438 -17.11 32.19 11.83
N ARG A 439 -17.34 31.09 11.09
CA ARG A 439 -16.61 30.66 9.88
C ARG A 439 -15.15 30.26 10.12
N ALA A 440 -14.72 30.03 11.36
CA ALA A 440 -13.45 29.34 11.58
C ALA A 440 -13.59 27.86 11.22
N MET A 441 -12.50 27.23 10.78
CA MET A 441 -12.46 25.78 10.64
C MET A 441 -12.26 25.13 12.01
N TYR A 442 -12.94 23.99 12.21
CA TYR A 442 -12.92 23.20 13.42
C TYR A 442 -12.66 21.74 13.08
N HIS A 443 -11.89 21.05 13.93
CA HIS A 443 -11.43 19.68 13.72
C HIS A 443 -11.88 18.75 14.86
N LYS A 444 -12.21 17.52 14.51
CA LYS A 444 -12.50 16.41 15.42
C LYS A 444 -11.92 15.14 14.77
N TRP A 445 -11.38 14.23 15.58
CA TRP A 445 -10.82 12.97 15.10
C TRP A 445 -11.33 11.77 15.91
N TRP A 446 -11.39 10.60 15.29
CA TRP A 446 -11.53 9.31 15.95
C TRP A 446 -10.14 8.67 16.08
N ASP A 447 -9.82 8.14 17.27
CA ASP A 447 -8.49 7.57 17.57
C ASP A 447 -8.42 6.04 17.68
N GLY A 448 -9.44 5.34 17.20
CA GLY A 448 -9.64 3.90 17.42
C GLY A 448 -10.32 3.56 18.76
N SER A 449 -10.54 4.55 19.62
CA SER A 449 -11.17 4.34 20.93
C SER A 449 -12.17 5.42 21.34
N ALA A 450 -11.93 6.66 20.91
CA ALA A 450 -12.75 7.81 21.28
C ALA A 450 -12.67 8.94 20.23
N TRP A 451 -13.72 9.76 20.23
CA TRP A 451 -13.74 11.05 19.56
C TRP A 451 -12.94 12.10 20.34
N GLY A 452 -11.88 12.62 19.73
CA GLY A 452 -11.08 13.74 20.21
C GLY A 452 -11.52 15.10 19.62
N PRO A 453 -11.39 16.21 20.37
CA PRO A 453 -10.90 16.30 21.75
C PRO A 453 -11.92 15.80 22.79
N SER A 454 -13.17 15.60 22.39
CA SER A 454 -14.22 14.83 23.08
C SER A 454 -15.39 14.63 22.12
N VAL A 455 -16.30 13.69 22.39
CA VAL A 455 -17.50 13.41 21.56
C VAL A 455 -18.24 14.68 21.12
N GLY A 456 -18.49 15.63 22.02
CA GLY A 456 -19.17 16.90 21.70
C GLY A 456 -18.26 18.10 21.46
N GLY A 457 -16.94 17.93 21.49
CA GLY A 457 -15.94 19.01 21.40
C GLY A 457 -15.26 19.08 20.03
N TYR A 458 -14.57 20.18 19.76
CA TYR A 458 -13.79 20.40 18.54
C TYR A 458 -12.52 21.18 18.85
N GLU A 459 -11.43 20.88 18.14
CA GLU A 459 -10.24 21.72 18.05
C GLU A 459 -10.53 22.94 17.16
N TYR A 460 -10.11 24.13 17.58
CA TYR A 460 -10.26 25.37 16.81
C TYR A 460 -9.05 25.58 15.91
N MET A 461 -9.26 25.67 14.60
CA MET A 461 -8.20 25.80 13.59
C MET A 461 -8.10 27.21 13.00
N GLY A 462 -8.89 28.16 13.49
CA GLY A 462 -8.86 29.56 13.04
C GLY A 462 -9.33 29.77 11.60
N GLY A 463 -9.01 30.96 11.08
CA GLY A 463 -9.43 31.42 9.75
C GLY A 463 -10.81 32.10 9.75
N VAL A 464 -11.18 32.63 8.59
CA VAL A 464 -12.55 33.03 8.25
C VAL A 464 -12.80 32.48 6.85
N CYS A 465 -13.28 31.24 6.82
CA CYS A 465 -13.41 30.42 5.63
C CYS A 465 -14.70 30.77 4.86
N MET A 466 -14.65 30.68 3.54
CA MET A 466 -15.75 30.98 2.62
C MET A 466 -16.23 29.74 1.84
N SER A 467 -15.72 28.56 2.21
CA SER A 467 -16.15 27.25 1.73
C SER A 467 -16.07 26.24 2.86
N ALA A 468 -16.84 25.15 2.77
CA ALA A 468 -16.55 23.92 3.50
C ALA A 468 -15.06 23.51 3.32
N PRO A 469 -14.46 22.86 4.33
CA PRO A 469 -13.13 22.26 4.22
C PRO A 469 -13.10 21.11 3.21
N GLU A 470 -12.01 21.05 2.46
CA GLU A 470 -11.65 19.94 1.59
C GLU A 470 -10.34 19.35 2.11
N VAL A 471 -10.29 18.06 2.42
CA VAL A 471 -9.12 17.42 3.05
C VAL A 471 -8.77 16.12 2.35
N ALA A 472 -7.48 15.93 2.09
CA ALA A 472 -6.93 14.67 1.60
C ALA A 472 -5.81 14.15 2.51
N SER A 473 -5.57 12.84 2.40
CA SER A 473 -4.39 12.17 2.91
C SER A 473 -3.72 11.42 1.77
N TRP A 474 -2.39 11.46 1.73
CA TRP A 474 -1.55 10.70 0.79
C TRP A 474 -0.62 9.71 1.51
N GLY A 475 -0.80 9.53 2.82
CA GLY A 475 -0.02 8.62 3.65
C GLY A 475 -0.42 8.69 5.13
N PRO A 476 0.03 7.73 5.96
CA PRO A 476 -0.23 7.72 7.39
C PRO A 476 0.20 9.02 8.07
N ASP A 477 -0.55 9.42 9.10
CA ASP A 477 -0.28 10.63 9.90
C ASP A 477 -0.14 11.93 9.07
N ARG A 478 -0.65 11.95 7.84
CA ARG A 478 -0.58 13.08 6.92
C ARG A 478 -1.96 13.52 6.46
N LEU A 479 -2.28 14.79 6.71
CA LEU A 479 -3.49 15.45 6.23
C LEU A 479 -3.13 16.78 5.57
N ASP A 480 -3.77 17.12 4.46
CA ASP A 480 -3.66 18.42 3.81
C ASP A 480 -5.08 18.99 3.63
N ALA A 481 -5.37 20.10 4.31
CA ALA A 481 -6.69 20.71 4.40
C ALA A 481 -6.74 22.07 3.68
N PHE A 482 -7.77 22.27 2.86
CA PHE A 482 -7.95 23.40 1.96
C PHE A 482 -9.29 24.10 2.19
N VAL A 483 -9.28 25.43 2.14
CA VAL A 483 -10.46 26.30 2.30
C VAL A 483 -10.32 27.54 1.42
N LEU A 484 -11.44 28.17 1.05
CA LEU A 484 -11.40 29.52 0.50
C LEU A 484 -11.29 30.58 1.60
N GLY A 485 -10.48 31.61 1.37
CA GLY A 485 -10.41 32.82 2.18
C GLY A 485 -11.50 33.85 1.85
N THR A 486 -11.54 34.95 2.62
CA THR A 486 -12.49 36.06 2.39
C THR A 486 -12.19 36.89 1.12
N ASP A 487 -11.02 36.67 0.52
CA ASP A 487 -10.54 37.19 -0.75
C ASP A 487 -10.83 36.26 -1.95
N HIS A 488 -11.43 35.09 -1.70
CA HIS A 488 -11.63 33.99 -2.65
C HIS A 488 -10.34 33.26 -3.10
N GLY A 489 -9.20 33.49 -2.44
CA GLY A 489 -7.98 32.70 -2.62
C GLY A 489 -8.08 31.33 -1.92
N VAL A 490 -7.31 30.35 -2.39
CA VAL A 490 -7.17 29.07 -1.67
C VAL A 490 -6.15 29.23 -0.55
N TYR A 491 -6.54 28.77 0.64
CA TYR A 491 -5.69 28.64 1.81
C TYR A 491 -5.52 27.16 2.17
N HIS A 492 -4.33 26.81 2.61
CA HIS A 492 -3.88 25.46 2.88
C HIS A 492 -3.33 25.36 4.32
N LYS A 493 -3.50 24.21 4.96
CA LYS A 493 -2.75 23.83 6.17
C LYS A 493 -2.57 22.31 6.17
N ALA A 494 -1.51 21.82 6.80
CA ALA A 494 -1.21 20.39 6.83
C ALA A 494 -0.92 19.86 8.23
N TRP A 495 -1.26 18.60 8.50
CA TRP A 495 -0.80 17.83 9.65
C TRP A 495 0.46 17.07 9.25
N ASP A 496 1.48 17.04 10.12
CA ASP A 496 2.78 16.37 9.87
C ASP A 496 3.06 15.20 10.82
N GLY A 497 2.01 14.56 11.35
CA GLY A 497 2.09 13.52 12.38
C GLY A 497 2.32 14.06 13.80
N SER A 498 2.76 15.31 13.94
CA SER A 498 3.04 15.93 15.25
C SER A 498 2.32 17.25 15.48
N SER A 499 2.05 18.01 14.42
CA SER A 499 1.52 19.36 14.50
C SER A 499 0.89 19.85 13.20
N TRP A 500 -0.06 20.78 13.34
CA TRP A 500 -0.57 21.55 12.20
C TRP A 500 0.43 22.61 11.75
N GLN A 501 0.82 22.57 10.49
CA GLN A 501 1.63 23.57 9.80
C GLN A 501 0.74 24.56 9.02
N PRO A 502 1.06 25.88 9.01
CA PRO A 502 2.18 26.54 9.71
C PRO A 502 1.93 26.74 11.22
N SER A 503 0.71 26.50 11.69
CA SER A 503 0.35 26.35 13.12
C SER A 503 -1.10 25.83 13.22
N ALA A 504 -1.54 25.43 14.42
CA ALA A 504 -2.93 25.05 14.69
C ALA A 504 -3.96 26.05 14.11
N THR A 505 -3.72 27.36 14.24
CA THR A 505 -4.64 28.41 13.78
C THR A 505 -4.22 29.18 12.53
N GLY A 506 -3.06 28.84 11.93
CA GLY A 506 -2.51 29.51 10.76
C GLY A 506 -2.74 28.73 9.45
N TYR A 507 -2.55 29.42 8.33
CA TYR A 507 -2.72 28.88 6.98
C TYR A 507 -1.60 29.41 6.06
N GLU A 508 -1.20 28.59 5.10
CA GLU A 508 -0.43 28.97 3.91
C GLU A 508 -1.40 29.52 2.84
N GLU A 509 -1.00 30.59 2.15
CA GLU A 509 -1.76 31.14 1.02
C GLU A 509 -1.30 30.50 -0.29
N LEU A 510 -2.19 29.75 -0.95
CA LEU A 510 -1.94 29.16 -2.27
C LEU A 510 -2.42 30.08 -3.41
N GLY A 511 -3.19 31.13 -3.09
CA GLY A 511 -3.69 32.14 -4.01
C GLY A 511 -4.79 31.63 -4.95
N GLY A 512 -4.98 32.34 -6.06
CA GLY A 512 -6.11 32.13 -6.98
C GLY A 512 -7.29 33.07 -6.68
N ILE A 513 -8.36 32.99 -7.48
CA ILE A 513 -9.64 33.68 -7.23
C ILE A 513 -10.77 32.74 -7.67
N CYS A 514 -11.43 32.12 -6.71
CA CYS A 514 -12.28 30.95 -6.92
C CYS A 514 -13.78 31.26 -6.77
N LEU A 515 -14.60 30.62 -7.61
CA LEU A 515 -16.07 30.61 -7.53
C LEU A 515 -16.62 29.37 -6.81
N SER A 516 -15.84 28.31 -6.68
CA SER A 516 -16.22 27.09 -5.95
C SER A 516 -15.27 26.82 -4.80
N PRO A 517 -15.67 26.02 -3.80
CA PRO A 517 -14.72 25.31 -2.96
C PRO A 517 -13.64 24.60 -3.82
N PRO A 518 -12.43 24.42 -3.28
CA PRO A 518 -11.42 23.59 -3.94
C PRO A 518 -11.87 22.13 -4.02
N ARG A 519 -11.28 21.41 -4.97
CA ARG A 519 -11.17 19.96 -4.97
C ARG A 519 -9.73 19.54 -4.83
N VAL A 520 -9.46 18.43 -4.18
CA VAL A 520 -8.13 17.83 -4.21
C VAL A 520 -8.21 16.33 -4.47
N ALA A 521 -7.23 15.80 -5.19
CA ALA A 521 -7.02 14.37 -5.35
C ALA A 521 -5.56 14.04 -5.01
N THR A 522 -5.32 12.79 -4.63
CA THR A 522 -3.99 12.18 -4.60
C THR A 522 -4.00 10.96 -5.51
N TRP A 523 -2.81 10.48 -5.89
CA TRP A 523 -2.61 9.21 -6.58
C TRP A 523 -1.37 8.46 -6.08
N GLY A 524 -0.79 8.91 -4.97
CA GLY A 524 0.40 8.32 -4.35
C GLY A 524 1.00 9.23 -3.27
N PRO A 525 2.01 8.75 -2.54
CA PRO A 525 2.73 9.54 -1.54
C PRO A 525 3.34 10.81 -2.12
N ASP A 526 3.50 11.83 -1.28
CA ASP A 526 4.07 13.14 -1.63
C ASP A 526 3.35 13.85 -2.80
N ARG A 527 2.09 13.49 -3.09
CA ARG A 527 1.34 14.01 -4.23
C ARG A 527 -0.07 14.49 -3.87
N LEU A 528 -0.36 15.73 -4.28
CA LEU A 528 -1.68 16.36 -4.24
C LEU A 528 -1.91 17.16 -5.51
N ASP A 529 -3.10 17.04 -6.08
CA ASP A 529 -3.55 17.75 -7.27
C ASP A 529 -4.84 18.53 -6.92
N LEU A 530 -4.72 19.86 -6.84
CA LEU A 530 -5.75 20.81 -6.39
C LEU A 530 -6.43 21.47 -7.60
N PHE A 531 -7.76 21.44 -7.64
CA PHE A 531 -8.57 21.96 -8.73
C PHE A 531 -9.57 23.00 -8.22
N VAL A 532 -9.72 24.09 -8.98
CA VAL A 532 -10.64 25.19 -8.64
C VAL A 532 -11.42 25.68 -9.86
N LEU A 533 -12.70 26.03 -9.65
CA LEU A 533 -13.45 26.82 -10.62
C LEU A 533 -13.11 28.31 -10.44
N SER A 534 -12.60 28.96 -11.48
CA SER A 534 -12.23 30.39 -11.44
C SER A 534 -13.38 31.31 -11.88
N THR A 535 -13.21 32.63 -11.68
CA THR A 535 -14.20 33.68 -12.02
C THR A 535 -14.60 33.77 -13.50
N ASP A 536 -13.79 33.20 -14.39
CA ASP A 536 -14.06 33.06 -15.83
C ASP A 536 -14.85 31.79 -16.20
N ARG A 537 -15.18 30.95 -15.20
CA ARG A 537 -15.76 29.59 -15.32
C ARG A 537 -14.85 28.53 -15.94
N ALA A 538 -13.54 28.77 -16.03
CA ALA A 538 -12.60 27.71 -16.37
C ALA A 538 -12.11 26.97 -15.11
N ILE A 539 -11.68 25.72 -15.31
CA ILE A 539 -10.93 24.97 -14.31
C ILE A 539 -9.46 25.37 -14.36
N TYR A 540 -8.90 25.59 -13.18
CA TYR A 540 -7.48 25.75 -12.95
C TYR A 540 -6.99 24.63 -12.04
N HIS A 541 -5.76 24.19 -12.28
CA HIS A 541 -5.10 23.09 -11.56
C HIS A 541 -3.78 23.56 -10.96
N LYS A 542 -3.42 23.08 -9.78
CA LYS A 542 -2.18 23.37 -9.04
C LYS A 542 -1.81 22.13 -8.24
N TRP A 543 -0.54 21.74 -8.21
CA TRP A 543 -0.14 20.48 -7.56
C TRP A 543 1.07 20.62 -6.64
N TRP A 544 1.16 19.72 -5.67
CA TRP A 544 2.33 19.43 -4.86
C TRP A 544 3.16 18.33 -5.54
N ASP A 545 4.48 18.45 -5.54
CA ASP A 545 5.40 17.50 -6.21
C ASP A 545 6.37 16.79 -5.25
N GLY A 546 6.04 16.74 -3.97
CA GLY A 546 6.92 16.27 -2.88
C GLY A 546 7.88 17.34 -2.37
N SER A 547 8.03 18.47 -3.07
CA SER A 547 8.97 19.53 -2.68
C SER A 547 8.36 20.93 -2.64
N ALA A 548 7.43 21.23 -3.55
CA ALA A 548 6.81 22.55 -3.67
C ALA A 548 5.41 22.50 -4.31
N TRP A 549 4.62 23.51 -3.98
CA TRP A 549 3.39 23.82 -4.71
C TRP A 549 3.72 24.53 -6.04
N ASN A 550 3.40 23.88 -7.15
CA ASN A 550 3.61 24.40 -8.50
C ASN A 550 2.65 25.55 -8.83
N GLY A 551 2.85 26.22 -9.96
CA GLY A 551 1.96 27.30 -10.42
C GLY A 551 0.57 26.80 -10.82
N TYR A 552 -0.44 27.67 -10.79
CA TYR A 552 -1.74 27.35 -11.38
C TYR A 552 -1.62 27.24 -12.92
N GLU A 553 -2.02 26.10 -13.48
CA GLU A 553 -2.22 25.91 -14.91
C GLU A 553 -3.71 26.01 -15.30
N TYR A 554 -3.97 26.39 -16.55
CA TYR A 554 -5.31 26.56 -17.10
C TYR A 554 -5.75 25.29 -17.83
N LEU A 555 -6.78 24.61 -17.31
CA LEU A 555 -7.33 23.40 -17.91
C LEU A 555 -8.51 23.68 -18.86
N GLY A 556 -9.14 24.86 -18.72
CA GLY A 556 -10.20 25.35 -19.60
C GLY A 556 -11.62 24.95 -19.18
N GLY A 557 -12.53 24.91 -20.14
CA GLY A 557 -13.95 24.66 -19.92
C GLY A 557 -14.79 25.93 -19.73
N VAL A 558 -16.11 25.76 -19.65
CA VAL A 558 -17.09 26.78 -19.23
C VAL A 558 -18.05 26.11 -18.26
N CYS A 559 -17.61 25.94 -17.03
CA CYS A 559 -18.20 25.03 -16.07
C CYS A 559 -19.25 25.73 -15.20
N MET A 560 -20.29 24.97 -14.84
CA MET A 560 -21.45 25.42 -14.07
C MET A 560 -21.58 24.73 -12.71
N SER A 561 -20.75 23.72 -12.45
CA SER A 561 -20.53 23.12 -11.12
C SER A 561 -19.09 23.36 -10.66
N PRO A 562 -18.79 23.17 -9.36
CA PRO A 562 -17.44 22.80 -8.93
C PRO A 562 -16.91 21.61 -9.75
N PRO A 563 -15.58 21.44 -9.87
CA PRO A 563 -15.02 20.17 -10.34
C PRO A 563 -15.37 19.04 -9.36
N GLU A 564 -15.24 17.81 -9.84
CA GLU A 564 -15.13 16.58 -9.05
C GLU A 564 -13.96 15.79 -9.65
N VAL A 565 -13.09 15.21 -8.82
CA VAL A 565 -11.84 14.59 -9.28
C VAL A 565 -11.56 13.32 -8.50
N VAL A 566 -11.06 12.30 -9.20
CA VAL A 566 -10.68 11.00 -8.62
C VAL A 566 -9.42 10.47 -9.30
N SER A 567 -8.72 9.56 -8.62
CA SER A 567 -7.69 8.71 -9.21
C SER A 567 -8.07 7.24 -9.04
N TRP A 568 -7.72 6.40 -10.02
CA TRP A 568 -7.77 4.95 -9.91
C TRP A 568 -6.37 4.30 -9.90
N GLY A 569 -5.30 5.09 -9.84
CA GLY A 569 -3.92 4.59 -9.81
C GLY A 569 -2.87 5.69 -10.02
N PRO A 570 -1.57 5.37 -9.84
CA PRO A 570 -0.49 6.33 -10.03
C PRO A 570 -0.51 6.99 -11.41
N ASP A 571 -0.07 8.24 -11.48
CA ASP A 571 -0.02 9.05 -12.70
C ASP A 571 -1.39 9.22 -13.41
N ARG A 572 -2.51 8.98 -12.71
CA ARG A 572 -3.86 9.09 -13.25
C ARG A 572 -4.77 10.01 -12.44
N LEU A 573 -5.47 10.89 -13.15
CA LEU A 573 -6.56 11.72 -12.63
C LEU A 573 -7.68 11.82 -13.66
N ASP A 574 -8.93 11.74 -13.20
CA ASP A 574 -10.13 11.92 -13.99
C ASP A 574 -10.98 13.03 -13.37
N LEU A 575 -11.26 14.09 -14.14
CA LEU A 575 -11.94 15.31 -13.71
C LEU A 575 -13.29 15.47 -14.42
N PHE A 576 -14.32 15.77 -13.64
CA PHE A 576 -15.71 15.90 -14.07
C PHE A 576 -16.29 17.26 -13.69
N VAL A 577 -17.11 17.82 -14.56
CA VAL A 577 -17.84 19.09 -14.35
C VAL A 577 -19.19 19.05 -15.05
N LEU A 578 -20.17 19.82 -14.59
CA LEU A 578 -21.28 20.24 -15.44
C LEU A 578 -20.88 21.45 -16.29
N SER A 579 -21.34 21.49 -17.53
CA SER A 579 -21.19 22.64 -18.45
C SER A 579 -22.51 23.39 -18.63
N THR A 580 -22.53 24.42 -19.48
CA THR A 580 -23.72 25.28 -19.72
C THR A 580 -24.89 24.59 -20.42
N ASP A 581 -24.69 23.36 -20.89
CA ASP A 581 -25.71 22.46 -21.45
C ASP A 581 -26.34 21.53 -20.39
N ASN A 582 -25.87 21.59 -19.13
CA ASN A 582 -26.17 20.66 -18.04
C ASN A 582 -25.75 19.20 -18.31
N ALA A 583 -24.89 18.94 -19.30
CA ALA A 583 -24.26 17.64 -19.46
C ALA A 583 -23.05 17.50 -18.54
N VAL A 584 -22.66 16.27 -18.20
CA VAL A 584 -21.34 16.01 -17.61
C VAL A 584 -20.29 16.09 -18.70
N TRP A 585 -19.20 16.79 -18.39
CA TRP A 585 -18.00 16.88 -19.20
C TRP A 585 -16.81 16.34 -18.42
N HIS A 586 -15.96 15.59 -19.11
CA HIS A 586 -14.86 14.81 -18.57
C HIS A 586 -13.52 15.22 -19.20
N LYS A 587 -12.45 15.20 -18.42
CA LYS A 587 -11.07 15.48 -18.83
C LYS A 587 -10.12 14.69 -17.92
N TRP A 588 -9.04 14.12 -18.45
CA TRP A 588 -8.15 13.27 -17.65
C TRP A 588 -6.67 13.60 -17.88
N TRP A 589 -5.84 13.20 -16.92
CA TRP A 589 -4.38 13.13 -17.01
C TRP A 589 -3.97 11.69 -17.36
N ASP A 590 -2.91 11.49 -18.15
CA ASP A 590 -2.43 10.17 -18.58
C ASP A 590 -0.98 9.85 -18.19
N GLY A 591 -0.45 10.55 -17.19
CA GLY A 591 0.96 10.51 -16.80
C GLY A 591 1.87 11.43 -17.62
N SER A 592 1.38 11.95 -18.76
CA SER A 592 2.18 12.79 -19.66
C SER A 592 1.49 14.09 -20.08
N ALA A 593 0.17 14.06 -20.25
CA ALA A 593 -0.61 15.19 -20.72
C ALA A 593 -2.06 15.15 -20.21
N TRP A 594 -2.66 16.33 -20.13
CA TRP A 594 -4.10 16.49 -19.99
C TRP A 594 -4.81 16.31 -21.33
N SER A 595 -5.89 15.54 -21.35
CA SER A 595 -6.76 15.37 -22.51
C SER A 595 -7.56 16.63 -22.86
N GLY A 596 -8.29 16.59 -23.98
CA GLY A 596 -9.36 17.56 -24.25
C GLY A 596 -10.61 17.24 -23.44
N PHE A 597 -11.43 18.24 -23.12
CA PHE A 597 -12.75 18.02 -22.54
C PHE A 597 -13.65 17.25 -23.53
N GLU A 598 -14.19 16.12 -23.09
CA GLU A 598 -15.24 15.36 -23.79
C GLU A 598 -16.57 15.48 -23.05
N SER A 599 -17.70 15.29 -23.75
CA SER A 599 -19.02 15.27 -23.12
C SER A 599 -19.49 13.83 -22.94
N LEU A 600 -19.88 13.49 -21.72
CA LEU A 600 -20.52 12.21 -21.37
C LEU A 600 -22.06 12.29 -21.49
N GLY A 601 -22.58 13.46 -21.89
CA GLY A 601 -24.00 13.71 -22.04
C GLY A 601 -24.75 13.83 -20.71
N GLY A 602 -26.03 13.45 -20.74
CA GLY A 602 -26.96 13.68 -19.62
C GLY A 602 -27.63 15.07 -19.66
N ILE A 603 -28.63 15.25 -18.80
CA ILE A 603 -29.18 16.56 -18.43
C ILE A 603 -29.34 16.52 -16.91
N CYS A 604 -28.32 16.99 -16.21
CA CYS A 604 -28.12 16.78 -14.79
C CYS A 604 -28.68 17.94 -13.96
N ALA A 605 -29.19 17.62 -12.78
CA ALA A 605 -29.70 18.57 -11.79
C ALA A 605 -28.78 18.74 -10.56
N SER A 606 -27.75 17.90 -10.42
CA SER A 606 -26.70 18.01 -9.41
C SER A 606 -25.32 18.03 -10.07
N PRO A 607 -24.27 18.54 -9.37
CA PRO A 607 -22.89 18.22 -9.71
C PRO A 607 -22.67 16.69 -9.83
N PRO A 608 -21.64 16.26 -10.58
CA PRO A 608 -21.20 14.88 -10.59
C PRO A 608 -20.53 14.49 -9.27
N THR A 609 -20.69 13.24 -8.88
CA THR A 609 -19.84 12.53 -7.91
C THR A 609 -19.23 11.34 -8.61
N VAL A 610 -17.93 11.08 -8.40
CA VAL A 610 -17.26 9.92 -9.01
C VAL A 610 -16.43 9.20 -7.96
N VAL A 611 -16.40 7.87 -8.07
CA VAL A 611 -15.59 6.99 -7.23
C VAL A 611 -14.95 5.91 -8.10
N SER A 612 -13.89 5.29 -7.60
CA SER A 612 -13.29 4.10 -8.19
C SER A 612 -13.30 2.96 -7.16
N TRP A 613 -13.07 1.73 -7.62
CA TRP A 613 -12.80 0.57 -6.77
C TRP A 613 -11.64 -0.30 -7.29
N GLY A 614 -10.90 0.20 -8.28
CA GLY A 614 -9.70 -0.42 -8.80
C GLY A 614 -9.24 0.22 -10.11
N PRO A 615 -8.08 -0.19 -10.64
CA PRO A 615 -7.56 0.32 -11.90
C PRO A 615 -8.55 0.19 -13.07
N ASP A 616 -8.49 1.14 -14.01
CA ASP A 616 -9.38 1.22 -15.17
C ASP A 616 -10.89 1.29 -14.86
N ARG A 617 -11.28 1.55 -13.60
CA ARG A 617 -12.67 1.60 -13.16
C ARG A 617 -13.06 2.96 -12.59
N LEU A 618 -14.17 3.50 -13.07
CA LEU A 618 -14.83 4.68 -12.52
C LEU A 618 -16.34 4.46 -12.50
N ASP A 619 -16.99 4.97 -11.47
CA ASP A 619 -18.43 4.94 -11.26
C ASP A 619 -18.91 6.36 -10.93
N LEU A 620 -19.71 6.92 -11.83
CA LEU A 620 -20.13 8.32 -11.88
C LEU A 620 -21.63 8.43 -11.57
N PHE A 621 -21.99 9.34 -10.67
CA PHE A 621 -23.34 9.54 -10.17
C PHE A 621 -23.80 11.00 -10.32
N VAL A 622 -25.06 11.18 -10.71
CA VAL A 622 -25.73 12.49 -10.83
C VAL A 622 -27.21 12.36 -10.49
N LEU A 623 -27.88 13.47 -10.15
CA LEU A 623 -29.33 13.55 -10.25
C LEU A 623 -29.78 13.94 -11.65
N GLY A 624 -30.85 13.30 -12.14
CA GLY A 624 -31.60 13.75 -13.32
C GLY A 624 -32.54 14.92 -13.02
N THR A 625 -33.09 15.53 -14.06
CA THR A 625 -34.11 16.61 -13.92
C THR A 625 -35.46 16.13 -13.38
N ASP A 626 -35.64 14.82 -13.24
CA ASP A 626 -36.74 14.12 -12.59
C ASP A 626 -36.47 13.80 -11.09
N SER A 627 -35.32 14.26 -10.56
CA SER A 627 -34.82 13.96 -9.21
C SER A 627 -34.48 12.48 -8.95
N ALA A 628 -34.38 11.64 -9.98
CA ALA A 628 -33.86 10.28 -9.81
C ALA A 628 -32.32 10.27 -9.80
N LEU A 629 -31.74 9.30 -9.10
CA LEU A 629 -30.31 8.98 -9.16
C LEU A 629 -29.99 8.29 -10.50
N TYR A 630 -28.94 8.75 -11.17
CA TYR A 630 -28.41 8.18 -12.40
C TYR A 630 -26.94 7.80 -12.24
N HIS A 631 -26.57 6.73 -12.92
CA HIS A 631 -25.25 6.10 -12.89
C HIS A 631 -24.68 5.94 -14.31
N GLN A 632 -23.37 6.13 -14.44
CA GLN A 632 -22.58 5.81 -15.62
C GLN A 632 -21.23 5.27 -15.15
N SER A 633 -20.54 4.45 -15.95
CA SER A 633 -19.27 3.85 -15.53
C SER A 633 -18.28 3.62 -16.66
N TRP A 634 -16.99 3.70 -16.31
CA TRP A 634 -15.84 3.38 -17.15
C TRP A 634 -15.37 1.94 -16.89
N ASN A 635 -14.67 1.33 -17.86
CA ASN A 635 -14.20 -0.06 -17.79
C ASN A 635 -12.82 -0.27 -18.46
N GLY A 636 -11.99 0.77 -18.52
CA GLY A 636 -10.71 0.80 -19.23
C GLY A 636 -10.80 1.06 -20.73
N THR A 637 -12.00 0.96 -21.33
CA THR A 637 -12.16 1.06 -22.79
C THR A 637 -13.31 1.96 -23.25
N ALA A 638 -14.41 2.02 -22.51
CA ALA A 638 -15.58 2.82 -22.86
C ALA A 638 -16.41 3.21 -21.64
N TRP A 639 -17.05 4.38 -21.72
CA TRP A 639 -18.16 4.74 -20.83
C TRP A 639 -19.42 3.95 -21.21
N SER A 640 -20.15 3.49 -20.21
CA SER A 640 -21.50 2.95 -20.37
C SER A 640 -22.51 4.04 -20.76
N GLY A 641 -23.76 3.65 -21.06
CA GLY A 641 -24.86 4.62 -21.14
C GLY A 641 -25.39 4.95 -19.74
N TRP A 642 -25.98 6.14 -19.58
CA TRP A 642 -26.66 6.52 -18.34
C TRP A 642 -27.80 5.55 -17.98
N VAL A 643 -27.76 5.02 -16.76
CA VAL A 643 -28.77 4.13 -16.16
C VAL A 643 -29.44 4.84 -14.99
N SER A 644 -30.76 4.83 -14.92
CA SER A 644 -31.49 5.31 -13.73
C SER A 644 -31.46 4.24 -12.64
N LEU A 645 -30.96 4.59 -11.46
CA LEU A 645 -31.07 3.78 -10.24
C LEU A 645 -32.37 4.08 -9.48
N GLY A 646 -33.09 5.14 -9.87
CA GLY A 646 -34.41 5.51 -9.36
C GLY A 646 -34.36 6.46 -8.17
N GLY A 647 -35.33 6.34 -7.27
CA GLY A 647 -35.47 7.24 -6.11
C GLY A 647 -36.10 8.60 -6.46
N VAL A 648 -36.25 9.45 -5.42
CA VAL A 648 -36.64 10.85 -5.54
C VAL A 648 -35.78 11.66 -4.56
N CYS A 649 -34.61 12.06 -5.03
CA CYS A 649 -33.51 12.60 -4.24
C CYS A 649 -33.58 14.14 -4.15
N ALA A 650 -33.30 14.67 -2.97
CA ALA A 650 -33.30 16.11 -2.67
C ALA A 650 -31.89 16.72 -2.55
N SER A 651 -30.83 15.90 -2.57
CA SER A 651 -29.43 16.30 -2.50
C SER A 651 -28.62 15.73 -3.66
N ALA A 652 -27.45 16.31 -3.95
CA ALA A 652 -26.44 15.59 -4.73
C ALA A 652 -26.12 14.23 -4.06
N PRO A 653 -25.73 13.21 -4.84
CA PRO A 653 -25.19 11.98 -4.27
C PRO A 653 -23.85 12.23 -3.57
N THR A 654 -23.47 11.31 -2.69
CA THR A 654 -22.08 11.06 -2.31
C THR A 654 -21.83 9.56 -2.44
N ALA A 655 -20.64 9.14 -2.85
CA ALA A 655 -20.34 7.74 -3.14
C ALA A 655 -18.95 7.37 -2.65
N VAL A 656 -18.79 6.13 -2.18
CA VAL A 656 -17.52 5.56 -1.74
C VAL A 656 -17.43 4.09 -2.18
N SER A 657 -16.22 3.54 -2.12
CA SER A 657 -15.97 2.11 -2.17
C SER A 657 -14.99 1.73 -1.07
N TRP A 658 -15.23 0.59 -0.41
CA TRP A 658 -14.28 -0.04 0.50
C TRP A 658 -13.52 -1.21 -0.14
N GLY A 659 -13.70 -1.45 -1.44
CA GLY A 659 -12.99 -2.54 -2.13
C GLY A 659 -13.60 -2.95 -3.46
N PRO A 660 -12.93 -3.85 -4.20
CA PRO A 660 -13.38 -4.27 -5.53
C PRO A 660 -14.81 -4.78 -5.55
N ASP A 661 -15.51 -4.51 -6.65
CA ASP A 661 -16.92 -4.84 -6.88
C ASP A 661 -17.92 -4.22 -5.88
N ARG A 662 -17.47 -3.37 -4.94
CA ARG A 662 -18.32 -2.64 -3.98
C ARG A 662 -18.48 -1.16 -4.35
N LEU A 663 -19.71 -0.66 -4.27
CA LEU A 663 -20.03 0.78 -4.31
C LEU A 663 -21.13 1.07 -3.29
N ASP A 664 -21.04 2.19 -2.58
CA ASP A 664 -22.05 2.64 -1.62
C ASP A 664 -22.38 4.11 -1.89
N VAL A 665 -23.66 4.39 -2.13
CA VAL A 665 -24.15 5.71 -2.56
C VAL A 665 -25.21 6.22 -1.59
N PHE A 666 -25.04 7.45 -1.14
CA PHE A 666 -25.92 8.11 -0.18
C PHE A 666 -26.55 9.37 -0.77
N VAL A 667 -27.83 9.58 -0.46
CA VAL A 667 -28.63 10.73 -0.88
C VAL A 667 -29.60 11.11 0.22
N LEU A 668 -30.03 12.37 0.27
CA LEU A 668 -31.21 12.75 1.04
C LEU A 668 -32.49 12.53 0.22
N GLY A 669 -33.53 12.04 0.88
CA GLY A 669 -34.89 12.00 0.33
C GLY A 669 -35.58 13.36 0.40
N MET A 670 -36.72 13.49 -0.28
CA MET A 670 -37.60 14.67 -0.20
C MET A 670 -38.22 14.91 1.19
N ASP A 671 -38.10 13.94 2.09
CA ASP A 671 -38.44 14.01 3.52
C ASP A 671 -37.25 14.43 4.41
N SER A 672 -36.11 14.75 3.79
CA SER A 672 -34.82 15.06 4.43
C SER A 672 -34.19 13.90 5.22
N ALA A 673 -34.65 12.66 5.06
CA ALA A 673 -33.99 11.50 5.64
C ALA A 673 -32.81 11.03 4.78
N LEU A 674 -31.83 10.37 5.40
CA LEU A 674 -30.73 9.72 4.68
C LEU A 674 -31.21 8.41 4.05
N TYR A 675 -30.86 8.21 2.79
CA TYR A 675 -31.05 6.96 2.06
C TYR A 675 -29.72 6.45 1.52
N HIS A 676 -29.63 5.13 1.42
CA HIS A 676 -28.44 4.39 1.02
C HIS A 676 -28.79 3.38 -0.08
N GLN A 677 -27.91 3.20 -1.08
CA GLN A 677 -28.02 2.17 -2.10
C GLN A 677 -26.61 1.68 -2.44
N TRP A 678 -26.44 0.38 -2.68
CA TRP A 678 -25.11 -0.22 -2.91
C TRP A 678 -25.09 -1.15 -4.11
N TYR A 679 -23.89 -1.41 -4.63
CA TYR A 679 -23.58 -2.44 -5.63
C TYR A 679 -22.78 -3.57 -4.97
N ASP A 680 -23.05 -4.82 -5.34
CA ASP A 680 -22.48 -6.03 -4.73
C ASP A 680 -21.63 -6.90 -5.69
N GLY A 681 -21.13 -6.31 -6.77
CA GLY A 681 -20.47 -7.03 -7.87
C GLY A 681 -21.44 -7.60 -8.90
N THR A 682 -22.74 -7.74 -8.57
CA THR A 682 -23.73 -8.37 -9.45
C THR A 682 -24.94 -7.49 -9.74
N ALA A 683 -25.41 -6.72 -8.76
CA ALA A 683 -26.60 -5.90 -8.87
C ALA A 683 -26.56 -4.69 -7.93
N TRP A 684 -27.34 -3.66 -8.30
CA TRP A 684 -27.71 -2.59 -7.40
C TRP A 684 -28.81 -3.05 -6.44
N SER A 685 -28.68 -2.69 -5.17
CA SER A 685 -29.72 -2.89 -4.16
C SER A 685 -30.92 -1.95 -4.37
N GLY A 686 -31.96 -2.08 -3.55
CA GLY A 686 -32.99 -1.04 -3.42
C GLY A 686 -32.55 0.00 -2.38
N PHE A 687 -33.12 1.21 -2.46
CA PHE A 687 -32.87 2.24 -1.45
C PHE A 687 -33.26 1.77 -0.03
N GLU A 688 -32.25 1.71 0.83
CA GLU A 688 -32.35 1.53 2.28
C GLU A 688 -32.59 2.89 2.96
N TYR A 689 -33.45 2.92 3.98
CA TYR A 689 -33.76 4.11 4.77
C TYR A 689 -32.94 4.11 6.06
N LEU A 690 -32.09 5.12 6.25
CA LEU A 690 -31.18 5.24 7.40
C LEU A 690 -31.62 6.27 8.44
N GLY A 691 -32.82 6.82 8.28
CA GLY A 691 -33.44 7.77 9.21
C GLY A 691 -32.79 9.17 9.22
N GLY A 692 -33.10 9.92 10.26
CA GLY A 692 -32.64 11.30 10.45
C GLY A 692 -33.53 12.35 9.78
N VAL A 693 -33.20 13.62 10.06
CA VAL A 693 -33.72 14.79 9.33
C VAL A 693 -32.52 15.71 9.10
N CYS A 694 -31.89 15.55 7.94
CA CYS A 694 -30.63 16.15 7.57
C CYS A 694 -30.87 17.47 6.82
N VAL A 695 -30.14 18.53 7.18
CA VAL A 695 -30.21 19.84 6.49
C VAL A 695 -29.08 20.05 5.49
N ASP A 696 -28.17 19.07 5.41
CA ASP A 696 -26.94 19.11 4.64
C ASP A 696 -26.67 17.77 3.95
N GLU A 697 -25.94 17.82 2.84
CA GLU A 697 -25.53 16.65 2.08
C GLU A 697 -24.71 15.71 2.97
N PRO A 698 -24.92 14.38 2.87
CA PRO A 698 -24.06 13.43 3.55
C PRO A 698 -22.60 13.51 3.06
N ARG A 699 -21.70 13.12 3.94
CA ARG A 699 -20.30 12.85 3.64
C ARG A 699 -19.98 11.46 4.15
N VAL A 700 -19.26 10.67 3.37
CA VAL A 700 -18.95 9.28 3.69
C VAL A 700 -17.48 9.01 3.41
N THR A 701 -16.87 8.18 4.25
CA THR A 701 -15.54 7.61 4.02
C THR A 701 -15.55 6.12 4.36
N ALA A 702 -14.55 5.41 3.85
CA ALA A 702 -14.25 4.02 4.14
C ALA A 702 -12.75 3.90 4.43
N TRP A 703 -12.37 2.99 5.33
CA TRP A 703 -10.97 2.82 5.77
C TRP A 703 -10.54 1.37 6.02
N ASP A 704 -11.48 0.44 5.90
CA ASP A 704 -11.27 -1.00 5.92
C ASP A 704 -12.42 -1.64 5.13
N SER A 705 -12.23 -2.87 4.68
CA SER A 705 -13.27 -3.70 4.11
C SER A 705 -14.47 -3.80 5.06
N ASP A 706 -15.69 -3.71 4.50
CA ASP A 706 -16.95 -3.72 5.25
C ASP A 706 -17.12 -2.58 6.27
N ARG A 707 -16.36 -1.48 6.13
CA ARG A 707 -16.46 -0.29 7.00
C ARG A 707 -16.87 0.98 6.25
N LEU A 708 -17.93 1.63 6.75
CA LEU A 708 -18.31 3.00 6.40
C LEU A 708 -18.43 3.88 7.63
N ASP A 709 -18.13 5.17 7.47
CA ASP A 709 -18.47 6.22 8.42
C ASP A 709 -19.16 7.37 7.67
N VAL A 710 -20.42 7.65 8.03
CA VAL A 710 -21.31 8.61 7.38
C VAL A 710 -21.63 9.77 8.34
N PHE A 711 -21.45 10.99 7.84
CA PHE A 711 -21.62 12.23 8.57
C PHE A 711 -22.71 13.10 7.94
N VAL A 712 -23.61 13.62 8.78
CA VAL A 712 -24.73 14.49 8.36
C VAL A 712 -24.92 15.63 9.36
N VAL A 713 -25.47 16.76 8.92
CA VAL A 713 -25.85 17.87 9.82
C VAL A 713 -27.34 17.81 10.12
N GLY A 714 -27.70 17.84 11.41
CA GLY A 714 -29.08 17.81 11.89
C GLY A 714 -29.79 19.18 11.83
N THR A 715 -31.11 19.18 12.06
CA THR A 715 -31.94 20.42 12.08
C THR A 715 -31.59 21.41 13.20
N ASP A 716 -30.81 20.98 14.19
CA ASP A 716 -30.25 21.80 15.26
C ASP A 716 -28.87 22.40 14.90
N GLY A 717 -28.30 22.04 13.74
CA GLY A 717 -26.96 22.39 13.30
C GLY A 717 -25.85 21.51 13.88
N GLY A 718 -26.17 20.47 14.66
CA GLY A 718 -25.18 19.52 15.18
C GLY A 718 -24.65 18.60 14.09
N LEU A 719 -23.39 18.17 14.21
CA LEU A 719 -22.85 17.08 13.41
C LEU A 719 -23.30 15.74 14.00
N TYR A 720 -23.72 14.83 13.14
CA TYR A 720 -24.16 13.49 13.49
C TYR A 720 -23.41 12.44 12.69
N HIS A 721 -23.22 11.28 13.30
CA HIS A 721 -22.41 10.17 12.80
C HIS A 721 -23.20 8.85 12.84
N LYS A 722 -23.04 8.03 11.81
CA LYS A 722 -23.53 6.65 11.70
C LYS A 722 -22.48 5.84 10.95
N TRP A 723 -22.28 4.58 11.33
CA TRP A 723 -21.28 3.71 10.71
C TRP A 723 -21.84 2.34 10.33
N TRP A 724 -21.22 1.68 9.36
CA TRP A 724 -21.44 0.27 9.03
C TRP A 724 -20.28 -0.56 9.60
N ASP A 725 -20.54 -1.75 10.15
CA ASP A 725 -19.53 -2.62 10.78
C ASP A 725 -19.41 -4.02 10.13
N GLY A 726 -19.83 -4.15 8.87
CA GLY A 726 -19.97 -5.43 8.17
C GLY A 726 -21.21 -6.23 8.53
N THR A 727 -21.91 -5.88 9.61
CA THR A 727 -23.09 -6.62 10.07
C THR A 727 -24.33 -5.74 10.28
N ALA A 728 -24.14 -4.52 10.75
CA ALA A 728 -25.22 -3.60 11.08
C ALA A 728 -24.80 -2.12 10.97
N TRP A 729 -25.81 -1.28 10.84
CA TRP A 729 -25.70 0.17 11.01
C TRP A 729 -25.70 0.53 12.51
N GLY A 730 -24.65 1.22 12.96
CA GLY A 730 -24.53 1.78 14.30
C GLY A 730 -24.85 3.29 14.33
N PRO A 731 -25.38 3.82 15.45
CA PRO A 731 -25.78 3.11 16.68
C PRO A 731 -27.07 2.28 16.52
N SER A 732 -27.85 2.50 15.45
CA SER A 732 -28.92 1.62 14.99
C SER A 732 -29.20 1.88 13.50
N ALA A 733 -30.08 1.08 12.89
CA ALA A 733 -30.53 1.28 11.51
C ALA A 733 -31.00 2.72 11.22
N THR A 734 -31.61 3.42 12.18
CA THR A 734 -32.20 4.74 11.97
C THR A 734 -31.72 5.86 12.90
N ASP A 735 -31.01 5.52 13.98
CA ASP A 735 -30.49 6.49 14.95
C ASP A 735 -29.05 6.92 14.60
N TYR A 736 -28.57 8.01 15.22
CA TYR A 736 -27.24 8.57 14.96
C TYR A 736 -26.54 8.94 16.27
N GLU A 737 -25.21 8.84 16.28
CA GLU A 737 -24.36 9.41 17.31
C GLU A 737 -24.28 10.92 17.12
N ALA A 738 -24.47 11.70 18.19
CA ALA A 738 -24.37 13.16 18.14
C ALA A 738 -22.94 13.60 18.50
N LEU A 739 -22.24 14.22 17.53
CA LEU A 739 -20.87 14.74 17.69
C LEU A 739 -20.82 16.23 18.09
N GLY A 740 -21.98 16.81 18.39
CA GLY A 740 -22.15 18.17 18.88
C GLY A 740 -21.78 19.25 17.87
N GLY A 741 -21.36 20.41 18.39
CA GLY A 741 -21.03 21.59 17.59
C GLY A 741 -22.26 22.35 17.06
N ILE A 742 -21.99 23.42 16.32
CA ILE A 742 -22.98 24.10 15.46
C ILE A 742 -22.28 24.38 14.14
N VAL A 743 -22.52 23.51 13.16
CA VAL A 743 -21.95 23.56 11.82
C VAL A 743 -22.70 24.62 11.00
N SER A 744 -21.96 25.57 10.42
CA SER A 744 -22.51 26.61 9.56
C SER A 744 -22.37 26.32 8.07
N ASP A 745 -21.39 25.50 7.70
CA ASP A 745 -21.19 25.02 6.34
C ASP A 745 -20.51 23.64 6.34
N PHE A 746 -21.07 22.73 5.53
CA PHE A 746 -20.56 21.41 5.18
C PHE A 746 -20.75 21.16 3.66
N LYS A 747 -21.19 22.18 2.90
CA LYS A 747 -21.68 22.08 1.50
C LYS A 747 -20.63 22.41 0.47
N VAL A 748 -20.82 21.82 -0.71
CA VAL A 748 -20.12 22.22 -1.94
C VAL A 748 -21.08 22.90 -2.91
N THR A 749 -21.71 23.98 -2.47
CA THR A 749 -22.56 24.83 -3.32
C THR A 749 -21.83 26.10 -3.76
N LEU A 750 -21.98 26.49 -5.02
CA LEU A 750 -21.49 27.78 -5.52
C LEU A 750 -22.11 28.93 -4.69
N PRO A 751 -21.33 29.89 -4.18
CA PRO A 751 -21.85 31.10 -3.56
C PRO A 751 -22.74 31.85 -4.56
N ALA A 752 -23.88 32.39 -4.07
CA ALA A 752 -24.73 33.22 -4.91
C ALA A 752 -23.93 34.42 -5.45
N PRO A 753 -24.00 34.74 -6.76
CA PRO A 753 -23.15 35.75 -7.37
C PRO A 753 -23.38 37.12 -6.75
N ALA A 754 -22.30 37.76 -6.28
CA ALA A 754 -22.35 39.08 -5.68
C ALA A 754 -22.89 40.12 -6.68
N PRO A 755 -23.89 40.96 -6.31
CA PRO A 755 -24.47 41.91 -7.24
C PRO A 755 -23.49 43.06 -7.56
N GLY A 756 -22.87 43.01 -8.74
CA GLY A 756 -22.20 44.16 -9.36
C GLY A 756 -20.68 44.09 -9.54
N ALA A 757 -20.02 43.00 -9.17
CA ALA A 757 -18.60 42.82 -9.47
C ALA A 757 -18.40 42.39 -10.94
N ALA A 758 -17.73 43.23 -11.74
CA ALA A 758 -17.25 42.82 -13.05
C ALA A 758 -16.04 41.86 -12.88
N PRO A 759 -15.91 40.80 -13.71
CA PRO A 759 -14.83 39.84 -13.57
C PRO A 759 -13.47 40.52 -13.81
N ALA A 760 -12.61 40.51 -12.80
CA ALA A 760 -11.21 40.82 -12.97
C ALA A 760 -10.55 39.64 -13.69
N MET A 761 -10.27 39.78 -15.00
CA MET A 761 -9.44 38.80 -15.71
C MET A 761 -8.11 38.65 -14.98
N MET A 762 -7.74 37.42 -14.64
CA MET A 762 -6.34 37.12 -14.34
C MET A 762 -5.49 37.57 -15.55
N PRO A 763 -4.33 38.20 -15.34
CA PRO A 763 -3.42 38.47 -16.44
C PRO A 763 -3.05 37.13 -17.08
N LYS A 764 -3.26 37.00 -18.39
CA LYS A 764 -2.75 35.84 -19.14
C LYS A 764 -1.27 35.66 -18.78
N ALA A 765 -0.90 34.48 -18.29
CA ALA A 765 0.49 34.16 -18.03
C ALA A 765 1.27 34.31 -19.34
N THR A 766 2.07 35.37 -19.43
CA THR A 766 2.90 35.62 -20.60
C THR A 766 3.99 34.56 -20.59
N ILE A 767 3.97 33.66 -21.58
CA ILE A 767 5.03 32.67 -21.77
C ILE A 767 6.35 33.44 -21.90
N GLY A 768 7.26 33.23 -20.94
CA GLY A 768 8.63 33.70 -21.07
C GLY A 768 9.32 32.88 -22.14
N GLU A 769 9.62 33.49 -23.29
CA GLU A 769 10.49 32.88 -24.29
C GLU A 769 11.86 32.59 -23.65
N VAL A 770 12.16 31.31 -23.44
CA VAL A 770 13.53 30.87 -23.11
C VAL A 770 14.36 31.01 -24.37
N VAL A 771 15.00 32.18 -24.53
CA VAL A 771 16.03 32.40 -25.55
C VAL A 771 17.26 31.59 -25.14
N PRO A 772 17.79 30.69 -25.99
CA PRO A 772 18.94 29.87 -25.63
C PRO A 772 20.25 30.66 -25.77
N THR A 773 21.04 30.68 -24.69
CA THR A 773 22.49 30.99 -24.68
C THR A 773 23.21 30.12 -23.67
#